data_AF-A0AAD3S4Z0-F1
#
_entry.id   AF-A0AAD3S4Z0-F1
#
_cell.length_a   1.000
_cell.length_b   1.000
_cell.length_c   1.000
_cell.angle_alpha   90.00
_cell.angle_beta   90.00
_cell.angle_gamma   90.00
#
_symmetry.space_group_name_H-M   'P 1'
#
loop_
_entity.id
_entity.type
_entity.pdbx_description
1 polymer ?
#
loop_
_entity_poly.entity_id
_entity_poly.type
_entity_poly.pdbx_seq_one_letter_code
_entity_poly.pdbx_strand_id
1 'polypeptide(L)'
;MDNKKTKIVAVLLVFILIILTIVAAVQLGPSWIFFFIFGIVMTATFGIIIWLIIQCHLNQTKMIISEGQELRVDCSFLRKVAGVPIKFRYKELEQATDNFNSLVGRGASGSVFKGILNDGTHVAAKRIDSEERGEKEFRSEISAIASVQHVNLVRLIGYCIIPGGPRFLVYEFIQNGTLDGWIFPRRERSNKPGGCLPWRQRYKVAVDVAKALSYLHHDCRSRILHLDVKPENILLDDHYRAVVSDFGLSKLMGKEQSRIVTRARGTRGYLAPELILEQGISEKSDVYSYGMVVLEIIGGRRNVCQIDSRTWEYFPKIVIEKLKKGNVMEVVDRRLVESGGIEENEVRKLAYIALWCIQENARSRPSMTRVVDMLEGNLPVDEPPENQMIMVDLLLIDKEKPHNQKRPQASPTDDKSTQTNDTIKRERERGVLHPTRAALVANLEIISLITKRRIWKRWLSGTNMSLGGPSVASGGGTARRAFEFGRTYVVKPKGKHQATIVWLHGLGDNGASWSQILETLPLPNIKWICPTAPARPISLFGGFPSNAWFDVHDLREDGPDDMHGMDATAVHVANLLSTEPADIKIAVGGFSMGAATSLYYATCFISRKYGNGNPFSANLSAVVGLSGWLPCGKSLSDKIATDEAASRAASLPILLCHGTADDVVPFKFGEKSAQKLTSSGFRDVTFKSYNGLGHYTNPQEIDDVCNWLASKLNLDGR
;
A
#
# COMPACT_ATOMS: atom_id res chain seq x y z
N MET A 1 -16.99 -19.04 56.46
CA MET A 1 -17.10 -17.59 56.75
C MET A 1 -16.94 -16.84 55.45
N ASP A 2 -17.86 -15.92 55.12
CA ASP A 2 -17.72 -15.05 53.94
C ASP A 2 -16.34 -14.40 53.89
N ASN A 3 -15.73 -14.35 52.70
CA ASN A 3 -14.42 -13.72 52.48
C ASN A 3 -14.39 -12.26 52.97
N LYS A 4 -15.55 -11.59 52.96
CA LYS A 4 -15.76 -10.26 53.56
C LYS A 4 -15.71 -10.27 55.09
N LYS A 5 -16.35 -11.25 55.75
CA LYS A 5 -16.36 -11.38 57.22
C LYS A 5 -14.95 -11.64 57.75
N THR A 6 -14.18 -12.50 57.08
CA THR A 6 -12.79 -12.81 57.48
C THR A 6 -11.88 -11.58 57.35
N LYS A 7 -12.04 -10.77 56.30
CA LYS A 7 -11.29 -9.51 56.12
C LYS A 7 -11.64 -8.46 57.18
N ILE A 8 -12.92 -8.30 57.50
CA ILE A 8 -13.37 -7.36 58.55
C ILE A 8 -12.80 -7.77 59.92
N VAL A 9 -12.85 -9.05 60.25
CA VAL A 9 -12.29 -9.57 61.51
C VAL A 9 -10.78 -9.34 61.60
N ALA A 10 -10.04 -9.57 60.50
CA ALA A 10 -8.59 -9.35 60.46
C ALA A 10 -8.21 -7.86 60.66
N VAL A 11 -8.95 -6.93 60.06
CA VAL A 11 -8.73 -5.49 60.24
C VAL A 11 -9.03 -5.05 61.67
N LEU A 12 -10.14 -5.53 62.26
CA LEU A 12 -10.48 -5.27 63.66
C LEU A 12 -9.40 -5.77 64.62
N LEU A 13 -8.84 -6.96 64.36
CA LEU A 13 -7.73 -7.53 65.13
C LEU A 13 -6.48 -6.64 65.13
N VAL A 14 -6.13 -6.07 63.97
CA VAL A 14 -5.00 -5.13 63.86
C VAL A 14 -5.25 -3.86 64.69
N PHE A 15 -6.46 -3.29 64.64
CA PHE A 15 -6.81 -2.13 65.46
C PHE A 15 -6.75 -2.42 66.97
N ILE A 16 -7.25 -3.58 67.40
CA ILE A 16 -7.19 -3.98 68.82
C ILE A 16 -5.75 -4.12 69.28
N LEU A 17 -4.88 -4.74 68.48
CA LEU A 17 -3.46 -4.91 68.79
C LEU A 17 -2.74 -3.55 68.91
N ILE A 18 -3.04 -2.59 68.03
CA ILE A 18 -2.48 -1.24 68.10
C ILE A 18 -2.91 -0.53 69.39
N ILE A 19 -4.20 -0.60 69.75
CA ILE A 19 -4.72 0.02 70.98
C ILE A 19 -4.07 -0.59 72.21
N LEU A 20 -3.95 -1.93 72.29
CA LEU A 20 -3.28 -2.61 73.39
C LEU A 20 -1.82 -2.17 73.54
N THR A 21 -1.14 -1.92 72.41
CA THR A 21 0.25 -1.45 72.40
C THR A 21 0.36 -0.03 72.96
N ILE A 22 -0.57 0.85 72.61
CA ILE A 22 -0.62 2.24 73.12
C ILE A 22 -0.91 2.24 74.62
N VAL A 23 -1.86 1.43 75.08
CA VAL A 23 -2.19 1.30 76.50
C VAL A 23 -1.00 0.77 77.30
N ALA A 24 -0.33 -0.27 76.79
CA ALA A 24 0.87 -0.82 77.41
C ALA A 24 2.00 0.22 77.50
N ALA A 25 2.17 1.06 76.47
CA ALA A 25 3.17 2.12 76.46
C ALA A 25 2.94 3.18 77.54
N VAL A 26 1.67 3.55 77.77
CA VAL A 26 1.29 4.54 78.78
C VAL A 26 1.43 3.98 80.20
N GLN A 27 1.09 2.70 80.41
CA GLN A 27 1.07 2.10 81.75
C GLN A 27 2.44 1.60 82.23
N LEU A 28 3.28 1.09 81.33
CA LEU A 28 4.53 0.40 81.71
C LEU A 28 5.79 1.26 81.55
N GLY A 29 5.70 2.41 80.88
CA GLY A 29 6.85 3.26 80.57
C GLY A 29 7.94 2.52 79.75
N PRO A 30 9.14 3.11 79.57
CA PRO A 30 10.25 2.49 78.84
C PRO A 30 10.93 1.41 79.70
N SER A 31 10.22 0.33 79.99
CA SER A 31 10.72 -0.85 80.68
C SER A 31 11.10 -1.95 79.68
N TRP A 32 12.02 -2.84 80.05
CA TRP A 32 12.44 -3.94 79.18
C TRP A 32 11.26 -4.88 78.82
N ILE A 33 10.29 -5.01 79.71
CA ILE A 33 9.06 -5.79 79.51
C ILE A 33 8.19 -5.14 78.42
N PHE A 34 8.08 -3.82 78.39
CA PHE A 34 7.36 -3.10 77.36
C PHE A 34 7.95 -3.35 75.96
N PHE A 35 9.27 -3.25 75.81
CA PHE A 35 9.94 -3.48 74.52
C PHE A 35 9.79 -4.93 74.04
N PHE A 36 9.78 -5.90 74.96
CA PHE A 36 9.55 -7.32 74.61
C PHE A 36 8.11 -7.55 74.09
N ILE A 37 7.11 -6.99 74.77
CA ILE A 37 5.69 -7.09 74.34
C ILE A 37 5.48 -6.35 73.01
N PHE A 38 6.09 -5.17 72.85
CA PHE A 38 6.02 -4.39 71.61
C PHE A 38 6.54 -5.17 70.40
N GLY A 39 7.67 -5.86 70.53
CA GLY A 39 8.24 -6.68 69.45
C GLY A 39 7.33 -7.82 68.98
N ILE A 40 6.68 -8.52 69.92
CA ILE A 40 5.75 -9.61 69.61
C ILE A 40 4.52 -9.08 68.86
N VAL A 41 3.94 -7.98 69.36
CA VAL A 41 2.74 -7.39 68.76
C VAL A 41 3.02 -6.86 67.36
N MET A 42 4.17 -6.21 67.13
CA MET A 42 4.56 -5.73 65.80
C MET A 42 4.75 -6.87 64.81
N THR A 43 5.33 -7.99 65.23
CA THR A 43 5.52 -9.15 64.35
C THR A 43 4.17 -9.75 63.94
N ALA A 44 3.22 -9.84 64.87
CA ALA A 44 1.87 -10.34 64.59
C ALA A 44 1.08 -9.41 63.64
N THR A 45 1.17 -8.09 63.82
CA THR A 45 0.49 -7.13 62.94
C THR A 45 1.06 -7.15 61.53
N PHE A 46 2.38 -7.21 61.36
CA PHE A 46 3.01 -7.35 60.04
C PHE A 46 2.58 -8.65 59.33
N GLY A 47 2.49 -9.78 60.06
CA GLY A 47 2.02 -11.04 59.49
C GLY A 47 0.60 -10.98 58.93
N ILE A 48 -0.32 -10.33 59.65
CA ILE A 48 -1.72 -10.16 59.21
C ILE A 48 -1.81 -9.24 57.99
N ILE A 49 -1.02 -8.17 57.95
CA ILE A 49 -0.98 -7.23 56.81
C ILE A 49 -0.48 -7.93 55.54
N ILE A 50 0.60 -8.71 55.64
CA ILE A 50 1.14 -9.47 54.50
C ILE A 50 0.11 -10.48 53.98
N TRP A 51 -0.58 -11.19 54.87
CA TRP A 51 -1.63 -12.14 54.49
C TRP A 51 -2.79 -11.46 53.75
N LEU A 52 -3.22 -10.26 54.17
CA LEU A 52 -4.27 -9.49 53.49
C LEU A 52 -3.84 -9.02 52.09
N ILE A 53 -2.58 -8.63 51.91
CA ILE A 53 -2.02 -8.21 50.62
C ILE A 53 -2.00 -9.39 49.64
N ILE A 54 -1.54 -10.56 50.07
CA ILE A 54 -1.50 -11.77 49.25
C ILE A 54 -2.92 -12.18 48.82
N GLN A 55 -3.89 -12.14 49.74
CA GLN A 55 -5.29 -12.45 49.43
C GLN A 55 -5.94 -11.43 48.47
N CYS A 56 -5.52 -10.17 48.51
CA CYS A 56 -5.99 -9.15 47.55
C CYS A 56 -5.48 -9.46 46.14
N HIS A 57 -4.18 -9.74 45.99
CA HIS A 57 -3.58 -10.09 44.71
C HIS A 57 -4.18 -11.37 44.12
N LEU A 58 -4.34 -12.44 44.90
CA LEU A 58 -4.90 -13.70 44.40
C LEU A 58 -6.37 -13.57 43.94
N ASN A 59 -7.16 -12.69 44.55
CA ASN A 59 -8.55 -12.45 44.14
C ASN A 59 -8.65 -11.56 42.89
N GLN A 60 -7.78 -10.57 42.74
CA GLN A 60 -7.70 -9.79 41.49
C GLN A 60 -7.37 -10.69 40.30
N THR A 61 -6.43 -11.61 40.44
CA THR A 61 -6.04 -12.54 39.36
C THR A 61 -7.18 -13.50 39.00
N LYS A 62 -7.96 -13.99 39.98
CA LYS A 62 -9.10 -14.89 39.73
C LYS A 62 -10.27 -14.20 39.03
N MET A 63 -10.58 -12.95 39.37
CA MET A 63 -11.64 -12.17 38.69
C MET A 63 -11.30 -11.92 37.21
N ILE A 64 -10.06 -11.53 36.91
CA ILE A 64 -9.60 -11.27 35.52
C ILE A 64 -9.68 -12.52 34.65
N ILE A 65 -9.38 -13.70 35.20
CA ILE A 65 -9.43 -14.97 34.47
C ILE A 65 -10.87 -15.45 34.26
N SER A 66 -11.76 -15.27 35.25
CA SER A 66 -13.16 -15.71 35.17
C SER A 66 -14.00 -14.84 34.23
N GLU A 67 -13.91 -13.50 34.36
CA GLU A 67 -14.64 -12.58 33.47
C GLU A 67 -14.14 -12.67 32.02
N GLY A 68 -12.86 -12.96 31.81
CA GLY A 68 -12.27 -13.11 30.48
C GLY A 68 -12.62 -14.42 29.74
N GLN A 69 -13.21 -15.41 30.43
CA GLN A 69 -13.51 -16.72 29.88
C GLN A 69 -14.99 -16.88 29.54
N GLU A 70 -15.90 -16.32 30.36
CA GLU A 70 -17.35 -16.43 30.19
C GLU A 70 -17.88 -15.44 29.11
N LEU A 71 -17.44 -14.17 29.11
CA LEU A 71 -17.76 -13.18 28.07
C LEU A 71 -17.24 -13.56 26.66
N ARG A 72 -16.24 -14.44 26.60
CA ARG A 72 -15.52 -14.79 25.36
C ARG A 72 -16.21 -15.91 24.58
N VAL A 73 -16.91 -16.82 25.26
CA VAL A 73 -17.70 -17.89 24.64
C VAL A 73 -18.91 -17.28 23.92
N ASP A 74 -19.65 -16.38 24.59
CA ASP A 74 -20.79 -15.68 24.00
C ASP A 74 -20.39 -14.76 22.84
N CYS A 75 -19.27 -14.03 22.95
CA CYS A 75 -18.76 -13.20 21.86
C CYS A 75 -18.24 -14.02 20.66
N SER A 76 -17.74 -15.25 20.88
CA SER A 76 -17.25 -16.11 19.79
C SER A 76 -18.41 -16.68 18.96
N PHE A 77 -19.51 -17.04 19.61
CA PHE A 77 -20.74 -17.48 18.93
C PHE A 77 -21.35 -16.32 18.14
N LEU A 78 -21.52 -15.15 18.74
CA LEU A 78 -22.06 -13.97 18.06
C LEU A 78 -21.18 -13.50 16.89
N ARG A 79 -19.84 -13.59 16.98
CA ARG A 79 -18.94 -13.32 15.85
C ARG A 79 -19.05 -14.35 14.73
N LYS A 80 -19.22 -15.64 15.07
CA LYS A 80 -19.43 -16.73 14.09
C LYS A 80 -20.76 -16.54 13.33
N VAL A 81 -21.80 -16.09 14.02
CA VAL A 81 -23.11 -15.74 13.43
C VAL A 81 -23.05 -14.44 12.63
N ALA A 82 -22.28 -13.44 13.07
CA ALA A 82 -22.10 -12.15 12.40
C ALA A 82 -21.08 -12.17 11.23
N GLY A 83 -20.47 -13.32 10.93
CA GLY A 83 -19.48 -13.45 9.86
C GLY A 83 -18.15 -12.72 10.11
N VAL A 84 -17.87 -12.32 11.35
CA VAL A 84 -16.66 -11.54 11.71
C VAL A 84 -15.49 -12.50 12.02
N PRO A 85 -14.27 -12.25 11.49
CA PRO A 85 -13.11 -13.09 11.76
C PRO A 85 -12.80 -13.25 13.26
N ILE A 86 -12.55 -14.49 13.67
CA ILE A 86 -12.25 -14.86 15.06
C ILE A 86 -10.76 -14.66 15.36
N LYS A 87 -10.43 -14.07 16.52
CA LYS A 87 -9.04 -13.98 16.99
C LYS A 87 -8.64 -15.26 17.73
N PHE A 88 -7.82 -16.08 17.10
CA PHE A 88 -7.28 -17.33 17.67
C PHE A 88 -6.06 -17.08 18.54
N ARG A 89 -5.86 -17.92 19.57
CA ARG A 89 -4.60 -18.04 20.30
C ARG A 89 -3.65 -18.93 19.50
N TYR A 90 -2.35 -18.66 19.61
CA TYR A 90 -1.32 -19.46 18.92
C TYR A 90 -1.43 -20.95 19.25
N LYS A 91 -1.60 -21.29 20.54
CA LYS A 91 -1.73 -22.69 21.00
C LYS A 91 -2.92 -23.43 20.37
N GLU A 92 -4.00 -22.72 20.05
CA GLU A 92 -5.16 -23.33 19.38
C GLU A 92 -4.82 -23.71 17.93
N LEU A 93 -4.07 -22.85 17.22
CA LEU A 93 -3.61 -23.14 15.87
C LEU A 93 -2.51 -24.21 15.86
N GLU A 94 -1.60 -24.17 16.82
CA GLU A 94 -0.56 -25.18 17.00
C GLU A 94 -1.16 -26.56 17.20
N GLN A 95 -2.17 -26.70 18.07
CA GLN A 95 -2.91 -27.95 18.27
C GLN A 95 -3.69 -28.36 17.01
N ALA A 96 -4.42 -27.41 16.39
CA ALA A 96 -5.24 -27.70 15.22
C ALA A 96 -4.43 -28.16 14.01
N THR A 97 -3.18 -27.71 13.88
CA THR A 97 -2.30 -28.00 12.72
C THR A 97 -1.27 -29.09 13.00
N ASP A 98 -1.39 -29.80 14.13
CA ASP A 98 -0.41 -30.77 14.61
C ASP A 98 1.01 -30.17 14.62
N ASN A 99 1.20 -29.12 15.43
CA ASN A 99 2.45 -28.36 15.54
C ASN A 99 2.96 -27.81 14.18
N PHE A 100 2.03 -27.44 13.29
CA PHE A 100 2.33 -26.99 11.93
C PHE A 100 3.09 -28.02 11.08
N ASN A 101 2.88 -29.33 11.32
CA ASN A 101 3.51 -30.40 10.53
C ASN A 101 2.82 -30.64 9.19
N SER A 102 1.52 -30.32 9.08
CA SER A 102 0.70 -30.59 7.90
C SER A 102 0.81 -29.49 6.82
N LEU A 103 1.97 -29.35 6.18
CA LEU A 103 2.22 -28.34 5.15
C LEU A 103 1.41 -28.62 3.85
N VAL A 104 0.57 -27.69 3.45
CA VAL A 104 -0.20 -27.72 2.18
C VAL A 104 0.62 -27.11 1.04
N GLY A 105 1.27 -26.00 1.31
CA GLY A 105 2.04 -25.26 0.30
C GLY A 105 2.89 -24.16 0.92
N ARG A 106 3.91 -23.74 0.17
CA ARG A 106 4.78 -22.62 0.51
C ARG A 106 4.87 -21.69 -0.70
N GLY A 107 4.47 -20.44 -0.52
CA GLY A 107 4.45 -19.40 -1.55
C GLY A 107 5.28 -18.18 -1.15
N ALA A 108 5.19 -17.12 -1.97
CA ALA A 108 5.87 -15.85 -1.69
C ALA A 108 5.32 -15.14 -0.44
N SER A 109 4.04 -15.37 -0.11
CA SER A 109 3.33 -14.78 1.03
C SER A 109 3.34 -15.65 2.29
N GLY A 110 4.12 -16.73 2.32
CA GLY A 110 4.32 -17.57 3.51
C GLY A 110 4.04 -19.05 3.31
N SER A 111 3.82 -19.76 4.43
CA SER A 111 3.54 -21.21 4.44
C SER A 111 2.10 -21.47 4.88
N VAL A 112 1.41 -22.39 4.21
CA VAL A 112 0.01 -22.75 4.52
C VAL A 112 -0.03 -24.16 5.09
N PHE A 113 -0.67 -24.31 6.25
CA PHE A 113 -0.80 -25.57 6.96
C PHE A 113 -2.26 -25.99 7.04
N LYS A 114 -2.54 -27.28 6.85
CA LYS A 114 -3.85 -27.86 7.07
C LYS A 114 -4.03 -28.07 8.57
N GLY A 115 -5.23 -27.80 9.07
CA GLY A 115 -5.60 -28.12 10.44
C GLY A 115 -7.07 -28.47 10.59
N ILE A 116 -7.42 -28.93 11.78
CA ILE A 116 -8.78 -29.23 12.21
C ILE A 116 -8.99 -28.52 13.56
N LEU A 117 -9.92 -27.58 13.62
CA LEU A 117 -10.28 -26.90 14.86
C LEU A 117 -11.00 -27.85 15.82
N ASN A 118 -11.10 -27.48 17.10
CA ASN A 118 -11.75 -28.30 18.13
C ASN A 118 -13.23 -28.62 17.83
N ASP A 119 -13.90 -27.80 17.01
CA ASP A 119 -15.28 -28.01 16.58
C ASP A 119 -15.41 -28.90 15.33
N GLY A 120 -14.29 -29.49 14.85
CA GLY A 120 -14.23 -30.33 13.66
C GLY A 120 -14.06 -29.55 12.35
N THR A 121 -14.03 -28.22 12.38
CA THR A 121 -13.88 -27.41 11.16
C THR A 121 -12.49 -27.60 10.55
N HIS A 122 -12.44 -28.03 9.29
CA HIS A 122 -11.19 -28.09 8.53
C HIS A 122 -10.74 -26.69 8.10
N VAL A 123 -9.48 -26.35 8.39
CA VAL A 123 -8.92 -25.02 8.15
C VAL A 123 -7.58 -25.05 7.43
N ALA A 124 -7.27 -23.95 6.74
CA ALA A 124 -5.97 -23.65 6.19
C ALA A 124 -5.36 -22.45 6.95
N ALA A 125 -4.32 -22.71 7.74
CA ALA A 125 -3.59 -21.68 8.49
C ALA A 125 -2.40 -21.18 7.66
N LYS A 126 -2.51 -19.97 7.11
CA LYS A 126 -1.44 -19.27 6.39
C LYS A 126 -0.58 -18.51 7.40
N ARG A 127 0.67 -18.97 7.58
CA ARG A 127 1.70 -18.35 8.42
C ARG A 127 2.51 -17.35 7.61
N ILE A 128 2.62 -16.13 8.13
CA ILE A 128 3.35 -15.00 7.53
C ILE A 128 4.54 -14.67 8.44
N ASP A 129 5.76 -14.89 7.93
CA ASP A 129 7.01 -14.92 8.71
C ASP A 129 7.78 -13.57 8.79
N SER A 130 7.30 -12.49 8.16
CA SER A 130 8.07 -11.24 7.96
C SER A 130 7.59 -10.06 8.82
N GLU A 131 8.53 -9.32 9.43
CA GLU A 131 8.27 -8.18 10.32
C GLU A 131 7.67 -6.94 9.61
N GLU A 132 8.08 -6.59 8.38
CA GLU A 132 7.58 -5.36 7.71
C GLU A 132 6.73 -5.63 6.46
N ARG A 133 7.19 -6.52 5.56
CA ARG A 133 6.42 -6.89 4.36
C ARG A 133 5.21 -7.76 4.72
N GLY A 134 5.41 -8.69 5.66
CA GLY A 134 4.37 -9.57 6.15
C GLY A 134 3.24 -8.83 6.86
N GLU A 135 3.55 -7.75 7.59
CA GLU A 135 2.53 -6.93 8.24
C GLU A 135 1.65 -6.17 7.22
N LYS A 136 2.28 -5.63 6.16
CA LYS A 136 1.54 -4.97 5.07
C LYS A 136 0.61 -5.95 4.36
N GLU A 137 1.10 -7.15 4.01
CA GLU A 137 0.28 -8.21 3.38
C GLU A 137 -0.84 -8.67 4.32
N PHE A 138 -0.55 -8.90 5.60
CA PHE A 138 -1.54 -9.28 6.62
C PHE A 138 -2.66 -8.23 6.78
N ARG A 139 -2.30 -6.95 6.91
CA ARG A 139 -3.28 -5.86 7.03
C ARG A 139 -4.09 -5.68 5.75
N SER A 140 -3.47 -5.79 4.58
CA SER A 140 -4.18 -5.73 3.28
C SER A 140 -5.22 -6.83 3.20
N GLU A 141 -4.80 -8.06 3.52
CA GLU A 141 -5.62 -9.25 3.40
C GLU A 141 -6.81 -9.19 4.38
N ILE A 142 -6.60 -8.83 5.65
CA ILE A 142 -7.69 -8.59 6.61
C ILE A 142 -8.63 -7.48 6.13
N SER A 143 -8.09 -6.34 5.68
CA SER A 143 -8.92 -5.19 5.28
C SER A 143 -9.77 -5.52 4.05
N ALA A 144 -9.27 -6.37 3.16
CA ALA A 144 -9.98 -6.81 1.96
C ALA A 144 -11.05 -7.88 2.28
N ILE A 145 -10.69 -8.97 2.97
CA ILE A 145 -11.54 -10.17 3.04
C ILE A 145 -12.42 -10.25 4.30
N ALA A 146 -12.13 -9.48 5.36
CA ALA A 146 -12.79 -9.66 6.67
C ALA A 146 -14.30 -9.43 6.69
N SER A 147 -14.86 -8.71 5.70
CA SER A 147 -16.29 -8.43 5.58
C SER A 147 -16.90 -8.93 4.28
N VAL A 148 -16.15 -9.72 3.52
CA VAL A 148 -16.50 -10.20 2.18
C VAL A 148 -17.02 -11.62 2.31
N GLN A 149 -18.21 -11.87 1.77
CA GLN A 149 -18.82 -13.20 1.78
C GLN A 149 -19.46 -13.48 0.43
N HIS A 150 -18.89 -14.45 -0.29
CA HIS A 150 -19.36 -14.85 -1.60
C HIS A 150 -18.99 -16.32 -1.84
N VAL A 151 -19.85 -17.07 -2.54
CA VAL A 151 -19.65 -18.52 -2.78
C VAL A 151 -18.37 -18.84 -3.56
N ASN A 152 -17.88 -17.89 -4.37
CA ASN A 152 -16.65 -18.03 -5.16
C ASN A 152 -15.45 -17.28 -4.56
N LEU A 153 -15.49 -16.89 -3.28
CA LEU A 153 -14.36 -16.26 -2.58
C LEU A 153 -14.03 -17.06 -1.31
N VAL A 154 -12.75 -17.26 -1.02
CA VAL A 154 -12.34 -18.04 0.15
C VAL A 154 -12.73 -17.29 1.43
N ARG A 155 -13.40 -17.99 2.36
CA ARG A 155 -13.84 -17.40 3.61
C ARG A 155 -12.71 -17.32 4.63
N LEU A 156 -12.42 -16.12 5.11
CA LEU A 156 -11.56 -15.91 6.28
C LEU A 156 -12.34 -16.26 7.55
N ILE A 157 -11.91 -17.30 8.24
CA ILE A 157 -12.48 -17.74 9.53
C ILE A 157 -11.91 -16.90 10.67
N GLY A 158 -10.64 -16.53 10.61
CA GLY A 158 -10.01 -15.77 11.67
C GLY A 158 -8.54 -15.50 11.47
N TYR A 159 -7.90 -15.02 12.53
CA TYR A 159 -6.49 -14.62 12.51
C TYR A 159 -5.83 -14.85 13.87
N CYS A 160 -4.50 -14.96 13.89
CA CYS A 160 -3.70 -14.97 15.10
C CYS A 160 -2.54 -13.99 14.96
N ILE A 161 -2.29 -13.21 16.01
CA ILE A 161 -1.18 -12.25 16.08
C ILE A 161 -0.37 -12.62 17.32
N ILE A 162 0.91 -12.91 17.10
CA ILE A 162 1.89 -13.11 18.17
C ILE A 162 2.70 -11.82 18.31
N PRO A 163 2.76 -11.19 19.51
CA PRO A 163 3.62 -10.04 19.72
C PRO A 163 5.08 -10.36 19.37
N GLY A 164 5.68 -9.60 18.46
CA GLY A 164 7.06 -9.83 17.98
C GLY A 164 7.26 -11.14 17.21
N GLY A 165 6.18 -11.81 16.79
CA GLY A 165 6.23 -13.12 16.14
C GLY A 165 5.48 -13.18 14.82
N PRO A 166 5.36 -14.39 14.22
CA PRO A 166 4.63 -14.59 12.98
C PRO A 166 3.13 -14.33 13.16
N ARG A 167 2.49 -13.96 12.06
CA ARG A 167 1.04 -13.76 11.98
C ARG A 167 0.39 -14.90 11.22
N PHE A 168 -0.86 -15.18 11.56
CA PHE A 168 -1.60 -16.26 10.93
C PHE A 168 -2.95 -15.75 10.44
N LEU A 169 -3.32 -16.17 9.24
CA LEU A 169 -4.66 -16.06 8.69
C LEU A 169 -5.24 -17.46 8.57
N VAL A 170 -6.47 -17.63 9.05
CA VAL A 170 -7.14 -18.93 9.12
C VAL A 170 -8.30 -18.90 8.15
N TYR A 171 -8.19 -19.69 7.09
CA TYR A 171 -9.21 -19.86 6.06
C TYR A 171 -9.94 -21.18 6.22
N GLU A 172 -11.10 -21.30 5.60
CA GLU A 172 -11.66 -22.62 5.33
C GLU A 172 -10.71 -23.45 4.44
N PHE A 173 -10.64 -24.75 4.69
CA PHE A 173 -9.82 -25.64 3.89
C PHE A 173 -10.58 -26.09 2.63
N ILE A 174 -9.98 -25.87 1.47
CA ILE A 174 -10.54 -26.24 0.16
C ILE A 174 -9.85 -27.52 -0.36
N GLN A 175 -10.64 -28.55 -0.69
CA GLN A 175 -10.20 -29.94 -0.79
C GLN A 175 -9.42 -30.27 -2.07
N ASN A 176 -9.86 -29.78 -3.23
CA ASN A 176 -9.29 -30.16 -4.52
C ASN A 176 -8.08 -29.30 -4.92
N GLY A 177 -7.58 -28.44 -4.03
CA GLY A 177 -6.36 -27.66 -4.25
C GLY A 177 -6.54 -26.58 -5.32
N THR A 178 -5.44 -26.22 -5.97
CA THR A 178 -5.33 -25.09 -6.90
C THR A 178 -5.64 -25.49 -8.35
N LEU A 179 -6.23 -24.57 -9.12
CA LEU A 179 -6.63 -24.78 -10.52
C LEU A 179 -5.46 -25.19 -11.41
N ASP A 180 -4.26 -24.68 -11.13
CA ASP A 180 -3.05 -25.01 -11.90
C ASP A 180 -2.76 -26.52 -11.94
N GLY A 181 -3.04 -27.24 -10.84
CA GLY A 181 -2.90 -28.71 -10.76
C GLY A 181 -3.86 -29.48 -11.67
N TRP A 182 -4.90 -28.83 -12.19
CA TRP A 182 -5.97 -29.44 -12.97
C TRP A 182 -6.01 -29.01 -14.44
N ILE A 183 -5.46 -27.83 -14.77
CA ILE A 183 -5.45 -27.33 -16.14
C ILE A 183 -4.10 -27.49 -16.82
N PHE A 184 -2.99 -27.70 -16.09
CA PHE A 184 -1.68 -27.91 -16.70
C PHE A 184 -1.24 -29.39 -16.66
N PRO A 185 -0.38 -29.83 -17.59
CA PRO A 185 0.20 -31.17 -17.54
C PRO A 185 0.94 -31.41 -16.22
N ARG A 186 0.63 -32.53 -15.57
CA ARG A 186 1.22 -32.90 -14.29
C ARG A 186 2.69 -33.27 -14.47
N ARG A 187 3.56 -32.76 -13.60
CA ARG A 187 4.93 -33.29 -13.47
C ARG A 187 4.86 -34.58 -12.65
N GLU A 188 5.46 -35.67 -13.14
CA GLU A 188 5.35 -37.07 -12.66
C GLU A 188 5.66 -37.35 -11.16
N ARG A 189 5.87 -36.33 -10.32
CA ARG A 189 6.32 -36.47 -8.92
C ARG A 189 5.48 -35.74 -7.87
N SER A 190 4.26 -35.28 -8.17
CA SER A 190 3.42 -34.59 -7.18
C SER A 190 2.39 -35.52 -6.52
N ASN A 191 2.37 -35.60 -5.19
CA ASN A 191 1.27 -36.21 -4.40
C ASN A 191 0.06 -35.27 -4.22
N LYS A 192 -0.01 -34.18 -5.00
CA LYS A 192 -1.08 -33.17 -4.90
C LYS A 192 -2.33 -33.61 -5.68
N PRO A 193 -3.53 -33.20 -5.27
CA PRO A 193 -4.73 -33.29 -6.11
C PRO A 193 -4.48 -32.63 -7.46
N GLY A 194 -4.94 -33.26 -8.53
CA GLY A 194 -4.71 -32.77 -9.89
C GLY A 194 -5.01 -33.82 -10.95
N GLY A 195 -5.17 -33.36 -12.19
CA GLY A 195 -5.64 -34.18 -13.30
C GLY A 195 -5.87 -33.34 -14.56
N CYS A 196 -6.91 -33.69 -15.31
CA CYS A 196 -7.42 -32.89 -16.42
C CYS A 196 -8.88 -32.56 -16.15
N LEU A 197 -9.17 -31.30 -15.81
CA LEU A 197 -10.55 -30.83 -15.65
C LEU A 197 -11.30 -30.95 -16.98
N PRO A 198 -12.48 -31.60 -17.05
CA PRO A 198 -13.27 -31.65 -18.28
C PRO A 198 -13.75 -30.26 -18.71
N TRP A 199 -14.07 -30.12 -20.00
CA TRP A 199 -14.42 -28.83 -20.61
C TRP A 199 -15.56 -28.10 -19.89
N ARG A 200 -16.64 -28.80 -19.56
CA ARG A 200 -17.79 -28.21 -18.85
C ARG A 200 -17.38 -27.58 -17.52
N GLN A 201 -16.51 -28.23 -16.76
CA GLN A 201 -16.00 -27.71 -15.49
C GLN A 201 -15.03 -26.55 -15.72
N ARG A 202 -14.21 -26.58 -16.77
CA ARG A 202 -13.37 -25.44 -17.17
C ARG A 202 -14.18 -24.18 -17.48
N TYR A 203 -15.27 -24.34 -18.25
CA TYR A 203 -16.20 -23.24 -18.52
C TYR A 203 -16.85 -22.72 -17.23
N LYS A 204 -17.29 -23.62 -16.34
CA LYS A 204 -17.85 -23.26 -15.03
C LYS A 204 -16.84 -22.50 -14.17
N VAL A 205 -15.58 -22.91 -14.13
CA VAL A 205 -14.51 -22.20 -13.42
C VAL A 205 -14.34 -20.78 -13.96
N ALA A 206 -14.37 -20.58 -15.29
CA ALA A 206 -14.29 -19.25 -15.87
C ALA A 206 -15.46 -18.34 -15.46
N VAL A 207 -16.67 -18.90 -15.33
CA VAL A 207 -17.86 -18.20 -14.82
C VAL A 207 -17.72 -17.88 -13.33
N ASP A 208 -17.34 -18.86 -12.51
CA ASP A 208 -17.21 -18.73 -11.06
C ASP A 208 -16.18 -17.64 -10.68
N VAL A 209 -15.03 -17.62 -11.35
CA VAL A 209 -14.00 -16.58 -11.15
C VAL A 209 -14.52 -15.21 -11.62
N ALA A 210 -15.28 -15.14 -12.72
CA ALA A 210 -15.86 -13.89 -13.18
C ALA A 210 -16.85 -13.30 -12.17
N LYS A 211 -17.70 -14.15 -11.58
CA LYS A 211 -18.64 -13.76 -10.51
C LYS A 211 -17.92 -13.27 -9.26
N ALA A 212 -16.87 -13.98 -8.85
CA ALA A 212 -16.01 -13.59 -7.73
C ALA A 212 -15.44 -12.18 -7.91
N LEU A 213 -14.85 -11.90 -9.08
CA LEU A 213 -14.28 -10.58 -9.38
C LEU A 213 -15.35 -9.50 -9.55
N SER A 214 -16.50 -9.83 -10.17
CA SER A 214 -17.64 -8.90 -10.27
C SER A 214 -18.10 -8.44 -8.88
N TYR A 215 -18.25 -9.37 -7.93
CA TYR A 215 -18.63 -9.07 -6.57
C TYR A 215 -17.62 -8.13 -5.88
N LEU A 216 -16.31 -8.42 -6.00
CA LEU A 216 -15.25 -7.57 -5.44
C LEU A 216 -15.25 -6.17 -6.05
N HIS A 217 -15.55 -6.04 -7.35
CA HIS A 217 -15.47 -4.79 -8.09
C HIS A 217 -16.68 -3.88 -7.92
N HIS A 218 -17.88 -4.47 -7.79
CA HIS A 218 -19.15 -3.76 -7.92
C HIS A 218 -20.03 -3.84 -6.68
N ASP A 219 -20.07 -4.99 -6.00
CA ASP A 219 -21.06 -5.27 -4.95
C ASP A 219 -20.52 -4.98 -3.54
N CYS A 220 -19.19 -5.01 -3.37
CA CYS A 220 -18.54 -4.61 -2.13
C CYS A 220 -18.73 -3.11 -1.83
N ARG A 221 -18.76 -2.77 -0.53
CA ARG A 221 -18.91 -1.38 -0.05
C ARG A 221 -17.80 -0.47 -0.60
N SER A 222 -16.57 -0.95 -0.54
CA SER A 222 -15.42 -0.37 -1.24
C SER A 222 -15.04 -1.32 -2.38
N ARG A 223 -14.58 -0.78 -3.50
CA ARG A 223 -14.09 -1.61 -4.60
C ARG A 223 -12.81 -2.31 -4.15
N ILE A 224 -12.75 -3.63 -4.31
CA ILE A 224 -11.59 -4.44 -3.90
C ILE A 224 -10.86 -4.88 -5.17
N LEU A 225 -9.61 -4.45 -5.31
CA LEU A 225 -8.73 -4.89 -6.40
C LEU A 225 -7.93 -6.10 -5.90
N HIS A 226 -8.01 -7.24 -6.60
CA HIS A 226 -7.32 -8.46 -6.18
C HIS A 226 -5.81 -8.40 -6.46
N LEU A 227 -5.43 -7.98 -7.68
CA LEU A 227 -4.06 -7.74 -8.17
C LEU A 227 -3.14 -8.96 -8.28
N ASP A 228 -3.65 -10.18 -8.07
CA ASP A 228 -2.89 -11.41 -8.22
C ASP A 228 -3.77 -12.58 -8.67
N VAL A 229 -4.68 -12.32 -9.62
CA VAL A 229 -5.54 -13.34 -10.21
C VAL A 229 -4.69 -14.25 -11.10
N LYS A 230 -4.59 -15.53 -10.74
CA LYS A 230 -3.83 -16.57 -11.44
C LYS A 230 -4.32 -17.96 -11.04
N PRO A 231 -4.02 -19.03 -11.81
CA PRO A 231 -4.50 -20.39 -11.49
C PRO A 231 -4.03 -20.91 -10.13
N GLU A 232 -2.88 -20.46 -9.63
CA GLU A 232 -2.36 -20.84 -8.31
C GLU A 232 -3.16 -20.22 -7.14
N ASN A 233 -3.91 -19.15 -7.40
CA ASN A 233 -4.75 -18.46 -6.41
C ASN A 233 -6.24 -18.78 -6.56
N ILE A 234 -6.60 -19.68 -7.49
CA ILE A 234 -7.96 -20.18 -7.69
C ILE A 234 -8.02 -21.60 -7.15
N LEU A 235 -8.79 -21.82 -6.10
CA LEU A 235 -8.98 -23.12 -5.46
C LEU A 235 -10.25 -23.79 -5.98
N LEU A 236 -10.31 -25.12 -5.88
CA LEU A 236 -11.49 -25.91 -6.25
C LEU A 236 -12.04 -26.63 -5.02
N ASP A 237 -13.31 -26.40 -4.72
CA ASP A 237 -14.00 -27.13 -3.67
C ASP A 237 -14.29 -28.58 -4.08
N ASP A 238 -14.90 -29.33 -3.17
CA ASP A 238 -15.32 -30.72 -3.36
C ASP A 238 -16.24 -30.95 -4.57
N HIS A 239 -16.97 -29.91 -5.00
CA HIS A 239 -17.83 -29.91 -6.19
C HIS A 239 -17.18 -29.28 -7.43
N TYR A 240 -15.86 -29.02 -7.39
CA TYR A 240 -15.10 -28.36 -8.44
C TYR A 240 -15.59 -26.94 -8.78
N ARG A 241 -16.25 -26.26 -7.84
CA ARG A 241 -16.55 -24.82 -7.96
C ARG A 241 -15.29 -24.03 -7.68
N ALA A 242 -15.10 -22.94 -8.44
CA ALA A 242 -13.92 -22.10 -8.26
C ALA A 242 -14.11 -21.14 -7.08
N VAL A 243 -13.07 -21.05 -6.25
CA VAL A 243 -12.98 -20.17 -5.08
C VAL A 243 -11.69 -19.36 -5.18
N VAL A 244 -11.81 -18.05 -5.36
CA VAL A 244 -10.66 -17.14 -5.48
C VAL A 244 -10.08 -16.87 -4.09
N SER A 245 -8.75 -16.88 -3.99
CA SER A 245 -7.99 -16.82 -2.74
C SER A 245 -6.75 -15.93 -2.84
N ASP A 246 -6.08 -15.70 -1.70
CA ASP A 246 -4.84 -14.92 -1.56
C ASP A 246 -4.98 -13.40 -1.85
N PHE A 247 -5.47 -12.67 -0.85
CA PHE A 247 -5.67 -11.22 -0.91
C PHE A 247 -4.47 -10.41 -0.37
N GLY A 248 -3.29 -11.04 -0.26
CA GLY A 248 -2.09 -10.40 0.29
C GLY A 248 -1.62 -9.16 -0.48
N LEU A 249 -1.96 -9.08 -1.77
CA LEU A 249 -1.66 -7.92 -2.63
C LEU A 249 -2.87 -7.00 -2.85
N SER A 250 -4.04 -7.33 -2.31
CA SER A 250 -5.28 -6.63 -2.62
C SER A 250 -5.32 -5.22 -2.07
N LYS A 251 -6.10 -4.35 -2.73
CA LYS A 251 -6.27 -2.95 -2.33
C LYS A 251 -7.72 -2.53 -2.31
N LEU A 252 -8.09 -1.73 -1.32
CA LEU A 252 -9.37 -1.04 -1.26
C LEU A 252 -9.29 0.26 -2.08
N MET A 253 -10.32 0.49 -2.88
CA MET A 253 -10.49 1.68 -3.71
C MET A 253 -11.89 2.26 -3.46
N GLY A 254 -11.98 3.58 -3.31
CA GLY A 254 -13.25 4.28 -3.21
C GLY A 254 -14.05 4.14 -4.51
N LYS A 255 -15.40 4.10 -4.44
CA LYS A 255 -16.23 3.95 -5.66
C LYS A 255 -16.03 5.10 -6.66
N GLU A 256 -15.73 6.30 -6.15
CA GLU A 256 -15.45 7.52 -6.92
C GLU A 256 -14.02 7.58 -7.49
N GLN A 257 -13.11 6.70 -7.05
CA GLN A 257 -11.72 6.70 -7.51
C GLN A 257 -11.62 5.93 -8.83
N SER A 258 -11.04 6.56 -9.86
CA SER A 258 -10.85 5.91 -11.16
C SER A 258 -9.61 5.00 -11.22
N ARG A 259 -8.55 5.34 -10.48
CA ARG A 259 -7.25 4.63 -10.48
C ARG A 259 -6.51 4.88 -9.17
N ILE A 260 -5.65 3.94 -8.77
CA ILE A 260 -4.69 4.09 -7.65
C ILE A 260 -3.27 3.98 -8.21
N VAL A 261 -2.37 4.89 -7.85
CA VAL A 261 -0.94 4.74 -8.19
C VAL A 261 -0.28 3.90 -7.09
N THR A 262 0.38 2.81 -7.50
CA THR A 262 1.12 1.92 -6.59
C THR A 262 2.28 1.29 -7.32
N ARG A 263 3.32 0.90 -6.57
CA ARG A 263 4.42 0.08 -7.10
C ARG A 263 3.86 -1.17 -7.76
N ALA A 264 4.41 -1.53 -8.93
CA ALA A 264 4.08 -2.77 -9.63
C ALA A 264 4.30 -3.97 -8.71
N ARG A 265 3.21 -4.71 -8.43
CA ARG A 265 3.21 -5.95 -7.64
C ARG A 265 2.26 -6.93 -8.33
N GLY A 266 2.55 -8.22 -8.22
CA GLY A 266 1.78 -9.31 -8.83
C GLY A 266 2.67 -10.29 -9.60
N THR A 267 2.05 -11.29 -10.22
CA THR A 267 2.78 -12.39 -10.86
C THR A 267 3.06 -12.12 -12.34
N ARG A 268 4.33 -12.23 -12.76
CA ARG A 268 4.76 -12.08 -14.16
C ARG A 268 3.96 -13.02 -15.07
N GLY A 269 3.50 -12.52 -16.22
CA GLY A 269 2.61 -13.24 -17.13
C GLY A 269 1.12 -12.90 -16.96
N TYR A 270 0.71 -12.39 -15.79
CA TYR A 270 -0.67 -11.96 -15.53
C TYR A 270 -0.79 -10.45 -15.29
N LEU A 271 0.34 -9.74 -15.15
CA LEU A 271 0.36 -8.29 -14.94
C LEU A 271 -0.18 -7.56 -16.18
N ALA A 272 -1.14 -6.67 -15.95
CA ALA A 272 -1.65 -5.80 -17.00
C ALA A 272 -0.58 -4.81 -17.49
N PRO A 273 -0.59 -4.39 -18.77
CA PRO A 273 0.37 -3.42 -19.31
C PRO A 273 0.48 -2.14 -18.48
N GLU A 274 -0.65 -1.58 -18.04
CA GLU A 274 -0.66 -0.36 -17.23
C GLU A 274 -0.07 -0.53 -15.84
N LEU A 275 -0.03 -1.77 -15.31
CA LEU A 275 0.59 -2.11 -14.04
C LEU A 275 2.12 -2.26 -14.21
N ILE A 276 2.58 -2.81 -15.34
CA ILE A 276 4.02 -2.89 -15.70
C ILE A 276 4.58 -1.50 -16.03
N LEU A 277 3.79 -0.69 -16.75
CA LEU A 277 4.11 0.69 -17.12
C LEU A 277 3.80 1.66 -15.98
N GLU A 278 3.28 1.16 -14.86
CA GLU A 278 3.00 1.90 -13.61
C GLU A 278 2.10 3.13 -13.81
N GLN A 279 1.19 3.09 -14.79
CA GLN A 279 0.30 4.20 -15.14
C GLN A 279 -0.88 4.36 -14.17
N GLY A 280 -0.97 3.55 -13.12
CA GLY A 280 -2.06 3.48 -12.15
C GLY A 280 -2.97 2.28 -12.38
N ILE A 281 -3.30 1.59 -11.29
CA ILE A 281 -4.11 0.36 -11.26
C ILE A 281 -5.60 0.69 -11.14
N SER A 282 -6.45 -0.20 -11.64
CA SER A 282 -7.91 -0.12 -11.51
C SER A 282 -8.48 -1.55 -11.50
N GLU A 283 -9.80 -1.70 -11.43
CA GLU A 283 -10.45 -3.00 -11.58
C GLU A 283 -10.13 -3.67 -12.93
N LYS A 284 -9.81 -2.85 -13.95
CA LYS A 284 -9.41 -3.34 -15.27
C LYS A 284 -8.08 -4.09 -15.27
N SER A 285 -7.26 -3.91 -14.24
CA SER A 285 -6.02 -4.69 -14.08
C SER A 285 -6.34 -6.15 -13.71
N ASP A 286 -7.35 -6.38 -12.87
CA ASP A 286 -7.86 -7.73 -12.58
C ASP A 286 -8.56 -8.35 -13.79
N VAL A 287 -9.28 -7.54 -14.58
CA VAL A 287 -9.91 -7.99 -15.84
C VAL A 287 -8.86 -8.55 -16.80
N TYR A 288 -7.70 -7.89 -16.91
CA TYR A 288 -6.60 -8.39 -17.74
C TYR A 288 -6.07 -9.72 -17.22
N SER A 289 -5.78 -9.82 -15.93
CA SER A 289 -5.30 -11.07 -15.32
C SER A 289 -6.32 -12.21 -15.48
N TYR A 290 -7.62 -11.92 -15.36
CA TYR A 290 -8.71 -12.86 -15.66
C TYR A 290 -8.66 -13.35 -17.11
N GLY A 291 -8.52 -12.45 -18.09
CA GLY A 291 -8.41 -12.83 -19.49
C GLY A 291 -7.22 -13.76 -19.76
N MET A 292 -6.08 -13.51 -19.10
CA MET A 292 -4.93 -14.42 -19.15
C MET A 292 -5.27 -15.80 -18.58
N VAL A 293 -5.92 -15.88 -17.42
CA VAL A 293 -6.37 -17.16 -16.84
C VAL A 293 -7.30 -17.91 -17.78
N VAL A 294 -8.26 -17.24 -18.41
CA VAL A 294 -9.20 -17.87 -19.34
C VAL A 294 -8.48 -18.49 -20.54
N LEU A 295 -7.46 -17.84 -21.09
CA LEU A 295 -6.65 -18.43 -22.17
C LEU A 295 -5.95 -19.70 -21.70
N GLU A 296 -5.42 -19.73 -20.47
CA GLU A 296 -4.78 -20.94 -19.92
C GLU A 296 -5.79 -22.05 -19.63
N ILE A 297 -7.02 -21.70 -19.23
CA ILE A 297 -8.13 -22.65 -19.10
C ILE A 297 -8.43 -23.31 -20.45
N ILE A 298 -8.48 -22.54 -21.54
CA ILE A 298 -8.73 -23.08 -22.89
C ILE A 298 -7.58 -23.99 -23.33
N GLY A 299 -6.35 -23.49 -23.28
CA GLY A 299 -5.19 -24.16 -23.87
C GLY A 299 -4.51 -25.21 -22.99
N GLY A 300 -4.81 -25.23 -21.68
CA GLY A 300 -4.17 -26.11 -20.72
C GLY A 300 -2.65 -25.94 -20.65
N ARG A 301 -2.15 -24.74 -20.95
CA ARG A 301 -0.73 -24.40 -21.07
C ARG A 301 -0.49 -22.97 -20.62
N ARG A 302 0.73 -22.67 -20.14
CA ARG A 302 1.06 -21.30 -19.69
C ARG A 302 1.04 -20.32 -20.86
N ASN A 303 0.58 -19.10 -20.60
CA ASN A 303 0.53 -18.04 -21.63
C ASN A 303 1.89 -17.60 -22.14
N VAL A 304 2.92 -17.73 -21.30
CA VAL A 304 4.31 -17.38 -21.63
C VAL A 304 5.15 -18.63 -21.40
N CYS A 305 5.66 -19.22 -22.48
CA CYS A 305 6.52 -20.40 -22.43
C CYS A 305 7.84 -20.11 -23.12
N GLN A 306 8.95 -20.49 -22.48
CA GLN A 306 10.25 -20.49 -23.14
C GLN A 306 10.39 -21.80 -23.92
N ILE A 307 10.48 -21.72 -25.26
CA ILE A 307 10.64 -22.90 -26.13
C ILE A 307 12.11 -23.33 -26.16
N ASP A 308 13.02 -22.36 -26.26
CA ASP A 308 14.46 -22.56 -26.24
C ASP A 308 15.16 -21.39 -25.51
N SER A 309 16.48 -21.42 -25.43
CA SER A 309 17.25 -20.36 -24.76
C SER A 309 17.04 -18.93 -25.32
N ARG A 310 16.39 -18.76 -26.48
CA ARG A 310 16.31 -17.50 -27.26
C ARG A 310 14.90 -17.12 -27.73
N THR A 311 13.91 -17.98 -27.56
CA THR A 311 12.58 -17.87 -28.17
C THR A 311 11.49 -18.11 -27.12
N TRP A 312 10.71 -17.06 -26.88
CA TRP A 312 9.52 -17.10 -26.04
C TRP A 312 8.28 -17.23 -26.92
N GLU A 313 7.37 -18.11 -26.52
CA GLU A 313 6.06 -18.22 -27.11
C GLU A 313 5.06 -17.42 -26.28
N TYR A 314 4.23 -16.64 -26.96
CA TYR A 314 3.13 -15.89 -26.36
C TYR A 314 1.81 -16.49 -26.86
N PHE A 315 1.19 -17.32 -26.02
CA PHE A 315 -0.02 -18.05 -26.38
C PHE A 315 -1.18 -17.16 -26.85
N PRO A 316 -1.43 -15.96 -26.27
CA PRO A 316 -2.51 -15.10 -26.76
C PRO A 316 -2.36 -14.70 -28.23
N LYS A 317 -1.12 -14.55 -28.74
CA LYS A 317 -0.87 -14.31 -30.17
C LYS A 317 -1.31 -15.50 -31.03
N ILE A 318 -0.99 -16.72 -30.60
CA ILE A 318 -1.39 -17.94 -31.31
C ILE A 318 -2.92 -18.05 -31.35
N VAL A 319 -3.60 -17.71 -30.26
CA VAL A 319 -5.06 -17.73 -30.19
C VAL A 319 -5.69 -16.78 -31.21
N ILE A 320 -5.18 -15.54 -31.31
CA ILE A 320 -5.63 -14.56 -32.31
C ILE A 320 -5.42 -15.10 -33.73
N GLU A 321 -4.25 -15.65 -34.03
CA GLU A 321 -3.93 -16.18 -35.36
C GLU A 321 -4.83 -17.36 -35.76
N LYS A 322 -5.15 -18.24 -34.81
CA LYS A 322 -6.04 -19.39 -35.04
C LYS A 322 -7.49 -18.98 -35.19
N LEU A 323 -7.96 -18.00 -34.41
CA LEU A 323 -9.30 -17.41 -34.58
C LEU A 323 -9.47 -16.78 -35.96
N LYS A 324 -8.51 -15.97 -36.42
CA LYS A 324 -8.55 -15.34 -37.76
C LYS A 324 -8.61 -16.36 -38.91
N LYS A 325 -8.03 -17.54 -38.71
CA LYS A 325 -8.04 -18.64 -39.68
C LYS A 325 -9.28 -19.54 -39.59
N GLY A 326 -10.17 -19.32 -38.62
CA GLY A 326 -11.32 -20.18 -38.37
C GLY A 326 -10.97 -21.51 -37.67
N ASN A 327 -9.75 -21.66 -37.15
CA ASN A 327 -9.25 -22.93 -36.58
C ASN A 327 -9.15 -22.87 -35.05
N VAL A 328 -10.18 -22.35 -34.37
CA VAL A 328 -10.12 -22.11 -32.92
C VAL A 328 -9.92 -23.40 -32.11
N MET A 329 -10.42 -24.53 -32.59
CA MET A 329 -10.27 -25.82 -31.91
C MET A 329 -8.81 -26.26 -31.74
N GLU A 330 -7.89 -25.76 -32.57
CA GLU A 330 -6.46 -26.05 -32.44
C GLU A 330 -5.81 -25.43 -31.19
N VAL A 331 -6.47 -24.45 -30.56
CA VAL A 331 -5.97 -23.81 -29.34
C VAL A 331 -6.39 -24.53 -28.07
N VAL A 332 -7.33 -25.48 -28.17
CA VAL A 332 -7.88 -26.23 -27.03
C VAL A 332 -6.83 -27.23 -26.53
N ASP A 333 -6.78 -27.41 -25.21
CA ASP A 333 -5.96 -28.43 -24.57
C ASP A 333 -6.18 -29.80 -25.23
N ARG A 334 -5.12 -30.37 -25.81
CA ARG A 334 -5.18 -31.63 -26.55
C ARG A 334 -5.73 -32.78 -25.71
N ARG A 335 -5.51 -32.74 -24.39
CA ARG A 335 -6.03 -33.75 -23.44
C ARG A 335 -7.56 -33.75 -23.34
N LEU A 336 -8.22 -32.67 -23.76
CA LEU A 336 -9.68 -32.57 -23.79
C LEU A 336 -10.26 -33.00 -25.13
N VAL A 337 -9.53 -32.79 -26.22
CA VAL A 337 -9.97 -33.14 -27.58
C VAL A 337 -10.25 -34.63 -27.69
N GLU A 338 -9.44 -35.45 -27.01
CA GLU A 338 -9.58 -36.91 -26.96
C GLU A 338 -10.87 -37.36 -26.22
N SER A 339 -11.37 -36.55 -25.29
CA SER A 339 -12.56 -36.89 -24.48
C SER A 339 -13.91 -36.47 -25.10
N GLY A 340 -13.91 -35.71 -26.20
CA GLY A 340 -15.13 -35.21 -26.85
C GLY A 340 -15.94 -34.19 -26.02
N GLY A 341 -17.10 -33.77 -26.52
CA GLY A 341 -18.04 -32.91 -25.79
C GLY A 341 -17.66 -31.43 -25.70
N ILE A 342 -16.81 -30.94 -26.60
CA ILE A 342 -16.40 -29.53 -26.68
C ILE A 342 -17.10 -28.90 -27.88
N GLU A 343 -17.93 -27.88 -27.62
CA GLU A 343 -18.58 -27.12 -28.68
C GLU A 343 -17.66 -25.99 -29.16
N GLU A 344 -17.41 -25.93 -30.46
CA GLU A 344 -16.54 -24.89 -31.05
C GLU A 344 -17.05 -23.46 -30.75
N ASN A 345 -18.37 -23.28 -30.71
CA ASN A 345 -18.98 -22.00 -30.40
C ASN A 345 -18.68 -21.54 -28.95
N GLU A 346 -18.66 -22.47 -27.99
CA GLU A 346 -18.28 -22.15 -26.60
C GLU A 346 -16.80 -21.78 -26.51
N VAL A 347 -15.93 -22.51 -27.22
CA VAL A 347 -14.48 -22.19 -27.27
C VAL A 347 -14.27 -20.81 -27.88
N ARG A 348 -14.92 -20.52 -29.02
CA ARG A 348 -14.83 -19.23 -29.70
C ARG A 348 -15.30 -18.09 -28.81
N LYS A 349 -16.46 -18.26 -28.16
CA LYS A 349 -17.02 -17.31 -27.21
C LYS A 349 -16.05 -17.02 -26.07
N LEU A 350 -15.50 -18.06 -25.44
CA LEU A 350 -14.58 -17.93 -24.31
C LEU A 350 -13.26 -17.27 -24.73
N ALA A 351 -12.75 -17.59 -25.92
CA ALA A 351 -11.57 -16.95 -26.49
C ALA A 351 -11.81 -15.46 -26.80
N TYR A 352 -12.95 -15.09 -27.37
CA TYR A 352 -13.31 -13.68 -27.61
C TYR A 352 -13.41 -12.89 -26.32
N ILE A 353 -14.09 -13.42 -25.30
CA ILE A 353 -14.17 -12.78 -23.98
C ILE A 353 -12.76 -12.57 -23.40
N ALA A 354 -11.90 -13.58 -23.46
CA ALA A 354 -10.52 -13.46 -22.98
C ALA A 354 -9.73 -12.37 -23.73
N LEU A 355 -9.89 -12.28 -25.05
CA LEU A 355 -9.25 -11.26 -25.89
C LEU A 355 -9.79 -9.84 -25.65
N TRP A 356 -11.08 -9.68 -25.36
CA TRP A 356 -11.65 -8.43 -24.86
C TRP A 356 -11.04 -8.02 -23.51
N CYS A 357 -10.81 -8.99 -22.62
CA CYS A 357 -10.23 -8.76 -21.31
C CYS A 357 -8.74 -8.36 -21.36
N ILE A 358 -7.95 -8.86 -22.34
CA ILE A 358 -6.51 -8.58 -22.44
C ILE A 358 -6.14 -7.40 -23.37
N GLN A 359 -7.10 -6.52 -23.68
CA GLN A 359 -6.83 -5.33 -24.47
C GLN A 359 -5.79 -4.43 -23.80
N GLU A 360 -4.92 -3.80 -24.60
CA GLU A 360 -3.83 -2.97 -24.06
C GLU A 360 -4.36 -1.75 -23.31
N ASN A 361 -5.34 -1.07 -23.92
CA ASN A 361 -6.05 0.02 -23.27
C ASN A 361 -7.04 -0.54 -22.24
N ALA A 362 -6.78 -0.28 -20.96
CA ALA A 362 -7.65 -0.67 -19.86
C ALA A 362 -9.11 -0.17 -20.00
N ARG A 363 -9.33 0.96 -20.68
CA ARG A 363 -10.68 1.50 -20.92
C ARG A 363 -11.49 0.64 -21.89
N SER A 364 -10.84 -0.02 -22.84
CA SER A 364 -11.48 -0.88 -23.84
C SER A 364 -11.90 -2.23 -23.27
N ARG A 365 -11.34 -2.63 -22.13
CA ARG A 365 -11.71 -3.89 -21.46
C ARG A 365 -13.12 -3.80 -20.88
N PRO A 366 -13.93 -4.87 -20.93
CA PRO A 366 -15.25 -4.90 -20.29
C PRO A 366 -15.13 -4.81 -18.75
N SER A 367 -16.22 -4.46 -18.06
CA SER A 367 -16.34 -4.68 -16.61
C SER A 367 -16.58 -6.16 -16.33
N MET A 368 -16.28 -6.63 -15.11
CA MET A 368 -16.51 -8.04 -14.76
C MET A 368 -18.00 -8.40 -14.75
N THR A 369 -18.90 -7.47 -14.43
CA THR A 369 -20.35 -7.68 -14.61
C THR A 369 -20.70 -8.00 -16.05
N ARG A 370 -20.18 -7.20 -17.01
CA ARG A 370 -20.42 -7.43 -18.43
C ARG A 370 -19.80 -8.74 -18.91
N VAL A 371 -18.65 -9.13 -18.35
CA VAL A 371 -18.02 -10.44 -18.61
C VAL A 371 -18.91 -11.59 -18.13
N VAL A 372 -19.52 -11.48 -16.95
CA VAL A 372 -20.48 -12.47 -16.44
C VAL A 372 -21.67 -12.60 -17.40
N ASP A 373 -22.27 -11.48 -17.81
CA ASP A 373 -23.40 -11.48 -18.76
C ASP A 373 -23.04 -12.13 -20.10
N MET A 374 -21.83 -11.85 -20.61
CA MET A 374 -21.31 -12.50 -21.81
C MET A 374 -21.21 -14.02 -21.59
N LEU A 375 -20.58 -14.47 -20.52
CA LEU A 375 -20.37 -15.90 -20.25
C LEU A 375 -21.68 -16.67 -20.06
N GLU A 376 -22.65 -16.08 -19.37
CA GLU A 376 -23.97 -16.69 -19.13
C GLU A 376 -24.88 -16.64 -20.36
N GLY A 377 -24.51 -15.86 -21.39
CA GLY A 377 -25.27 -15.75 -22.63
C GLY A 377 -26.37 -14.69 -22.59
N ASN A 378 -26.38 -13.84 -21.56
CA ASN A 378 -27.28 -12.70 -21.44
C ASN A 378 -26.86 -11.54 -22.36
N LEU A 379 -25.60 -11.50 -22.79
CA LEU A 379 -25.06 -10.52 -23.72
C LEU A 379 -24.33 -11.21 -24.89
N PRO A 380 -24.57 -10.81 -26.15
CA PRO A 380 -23.80 -11.31 -27.28
C PRO A 380 -22.32 -10.89 -27.16
N VAL A 381 -21.44 -11.70 -27.75
CA VAL A 381 -20.00 -11.46 -27.75
C VAL A 381 -19.54 -11.15 -29.17
N ASP A 382 -19.27 -9.88 -29.43
CA ASP A 382 -18.72 -9.42 -30.70
C ASP A 382 -17.23 -9.78 -30.84
N GLU A 383 -16.74 -9.79 -32.08
CA GLU A 383 -15.33 -10.00 -32.37
C GLU A 383 -14.47 -8.91 -31.68
N PRO A 384 -13.39 -9.29 -30.96
CA PRO A 384 -12.55 -8.34 -30.25
C PRO A 384 -11.71 -7.49 -31.21
N PRO A 385 -11.42 -6.22 -30.86
CA PRO A 385 -10.59 -5.35 -31.67
C PRO A 385 -9.14 -5.85 -31.74
N GLU A 386 -8.43 -5.46 -32.81
CA GLU A 386 -7.03 -5.82 -32.99
C GLU A 386 -6.15 -5.30 -31.85
N ASN A 387 -5.26 -6.17 -31.37
CA ASN A 387 -4.35 -5.91 -30.26
C ASN A 387 -2.92 -5.73 -30.82
N GLN A 388 -2.21 -4.67 -30.42
CA GLN A 388 -0.87 -4.37 -30.94
C GLN A 388 0.21 -5.32 -30.39
N MET A 389 -0.15 -6.17 -29.42
CA MET A 389 0.72 -7.18 -28.79
C MET A 389 1.98 -6.60 -28.15
N ILE A 390 1.89 -5.45 -27.48
CA ILE A 390 3.00 -4.80 -26.77
C ILE A 390 3.72 -5.75 -25.80
N MET A 391 3.02 -6.75 -25.25
CA MET A 391 3.62 -7.77 -24.39
C MET A 391 4.62 -8.69 -25.10
N VAL A 392 4.46 -8.95 -26.39
CA VAL A 392 5.43 -9.73 -27.19
C VAL A 392 6.74 -8.96 -27.27
N ASP A 393 6.68 -7.65 -27.53
CA ASP A 393 7.85 -6.80 -27.55
C ASP A 393 8.55 -6.76 -26.19
N LEU A 394 7.77 -6.65 -25.10
CA LEU A 394 8.28 -6.70 -23.72
C LEU A 394 9.03 -8.00 -23.40
N LEU A 395 8.55 -9.15 -23.91
CA LEU A 395 9.20 -10.45 -23.71
C LEU A 395 10.47 -10.63 -24.57
N LEU A 396 10.59 -9.89 -25.68
CA LEU A 396 11.77 -9.92 -26.56
C LEU A 396 12.93 -9.03 -26.06
N ILE A 397 12.72 -8.21 -25.03
CA ILE A 397 13.69 -7.24 -24.47
C ILE A 397 14.82 -7.90 -23.65
N ASP A 398 14.70 -9.17 -23.25
CA ASP A 398 15.72 -9.91 -22.48
C ASP A 398 17.04 -10.17 -23.26
N LYS A 399 17.18 -9.60 -24.48
CA LYS A 399 18.21 -9.90 -25.47
C LYS A 399 19.47 -9.01 -25.45
N GLU A 400 19.54 -7.90 -24.72
CA GLU A 400 20.74 -7.04 -24.72
C GLU A 400 21.42 -7.00 -23.34
N LYS A 401 22.23 -8.03 -23.02
CA LYS A 401 23.35 -7.84 -22.09
C LYS A 401 24.45 -7.03 -22.79
N PRO A 402 25.06 -6.04 -22.13
CA PRO A 402 26.02 -5.15 -22.77
C PRO A 402 27.26 -5.91 -23.23
N HIS A 403 27.66 -5.65 -24.48
CA HIS A 403 28.92 -6.05 -25.08
C HIS A 403 30.09 -5.62 -24.17
N ASN A 404 30.98 -6.57 -23.85
CA ASN A 404 32.27 -6.28 -23.24
C ASN A 404 33.00 -5.22 -24.07
N GLN A 405 33.17 -4.01 -23.52
CA GLN A 405 34.15 -3.07 -24.03
C GLN A 405 35.53 -3.69 -23.86
N LYS A 406 36.16 -4.03 -24.99
CA LYS A 406 37.61 -4.24 -25.06
C LYS A 406 38.29 -2.98 -24.51
N ARG A 407 38.97 -3.10 -23.36
CA ARG A 407 39.97 -2.11 -22.95
C ARG A 407 41.22 -2.27 -23.84
N PRO A 408 41.96 -1.18 -24.11
CA PRO A 408 43.13 -1.21 -24.99
C PRO A 408 44.24 -2.08 -24.42
N GLN A 409 44.91 -2.82 -25.29
CA GLN A 409 46.14 -3.55 -25.01
C GLN A 409 47.23 -2.57 -24.57
N ALA A 410 47.84 -2.82 -23.42
CA ALA A 410 49.21 -2.39 -23.12
C ALA A 410 50.10 -3.64 -23.16
N SER A 411 51.22 -3.52 -23.84
CA SER A 411 52.24 -4.54 -24.12
C SER A 411 52.98 -5.03 -22.86
N PRO A 412 53.64 -6.21 -22.94
CA PRO A 412 54.11 -6.95 -21.77
C PRO A 412 55.55 -6.60 -21.37
N THR A 413 55.85 -6.79 -20.09
CA THR A 413 57.22 -7.09 -19.63
C THR A 413 57.15 -8.19 -18.57
N ASP A 414 58.08 -9.13 -18.71
CA ASP A 414 58.38 -10.34 -17.94
C ASP A 414 58.51 -10.08 -16.41
N ASP A 415 58.49 -11.03 -15.48
CA ASP A 415 59.09 -12.38 -15.45
C ASP A 415 58.63 -13.11 -14.16
N LYS A 416 58.58 -14.47 -14.19
CA LYS A 416 58.81 -15.51 -13.13
C LYS A 416 58.23 -15.32 -11.70
N SER A 417 57.75 -16.31 -10.95
CA SER A 417 57.81 -17.79 -10.97
C SER A 417 57.07 -18.36 -9.73
N THR A 418 56.57 -19.61 -9.84
CA THR A 418 56.29 -20.61 -8.77
C THR A 418 55.23 -20.28 -7.70
N GLN A 419 54.29 -21.14 -7.28
CA GLN A 419 54.44 -22.56 -6.95
C GLN A 419 53.07 -23.25 -6.76
N THR A 420 53.05 -24.56 -7.02
CA THR A 420 52.17 -25.63 -6.47
C THR A 420 50.69 -25.73 -6.90
N ASN A 421 50.49 -26.61 -7.89
CA ASN A 421 49.36 -27.53 -7.98
C ASN A 421 49.30 -28.42 -6.72
N ASP A 422 48.12 -28.60 -6.15
CA ASP A 422 47.59 -29.94 -5.91
C ASP A 422 46.11 -29.91 -5.53
N THR A 423 45.40 -30.96 -5.97
CA THR A 423 43.99 -31.30 -5.69
C THR A 423 42.92 -30.86 -6.70
N ILE A 424 43.14 -31.19 -7.98
CA ILE A 424 42.05 -31.52 -8.92
C ILE A 424 42.19 -32.99 -9.32
N LYS A 425 41.58 -33.89 -8.54
CA LYS A 425 41.05 -35.18 -9.00
C LYS A 425 40.47 -35.94 -7.82
N ARG A 426 39.19 -35.66 -7.53
CA ARG A 426 38.16 -36.58 -6.99
C ARG A 426 37.08 -35.74 -6.35
N GLU A 427 36.07 -35.39 -7.14
CA GLU A 427 34.66 -35.19 -6.71
C GLU A 427 33.83 -34.84 -7.95
N ARG A 428 33.95 -35.67 -8.99
CA ARG A 428 33.08 -35.64 -10.16
C ARG A 428 31.96 -36.65 -9.93
N GLU A 429 31.13 -36.41 -8.92
CA GLU A 429 29.87 -37.12 -8.65
C GLU A 429 29.18 -36.47 -7.44
N ARG A 430 28.30 -35.49 -7.69
CA ARG A 430 27.05 -35.15 -6.96
C ARG A 430 26.68 -33.68 -7.20
N GLY A 431 25.40 -33.46 -7.53
CA GLY A 431 24.68 -32.25 -7.14
C GLY A 431 24.74 -31.07 -8.10
N VAL A 432 23.73 -30.99 -8.97
CA VAL A 432 23.32 -29.79 -9.70
C VAL A 432 23.04 -28.65 -8.70
N LEU A 433 23.90 -27.62 -8.66
CA LEU A 433 23.64 -26.38 -7.94
C LEU A 433 22.86 -25.40 -8.83
N HIS A 434 21.65 -25.04 -8.38
CA HIS A 434 20.86 -23.92 -8.89
C HIS A 434 21.59 -22.57 -8.66
N PRO A 435 21.44 -21.58 -9.56
CA PRO A 435 21.95 -20.24 -9.30
C PRO A 435 21.19 -19.57 -8.14
N THR A 436 21.94 -18.86 -7.31
CA THR A 436 21.52 -18.23 -6.05
C THR A 436 20.50 -17.09 -6.22
N ARG A 437 19.64 -16.96 -5.21
CA ARG A 437 18.47 -16.08 -5.02
C ARG A 437 18.65 -14.57 -5.31
N ALA A 438 19.84 -14.06 -5.62
CA ALA A 438 20.06 -12.63 -5.86
C ALA A 438 19.81 -12.19 -7.32
N ALA A 439 19.83 -13.13 -8.29
CA ALA A 439 19.69 -12.80 -9.71
C ALA A 439 18.23 -12.64 -10.19
N LEU A 440 17.23 -13.03 -9.39
CA LEU A 440 15.81 -13.05 -9.81
C LEU A 440 15.05 -11.76 -9.52
N VAL A 441 15.58 -10.84 -8.70
CA VAL A 441 14.90 -9.58 -8.33
C VAL A 441 15.39 -8.39 -9.18
N ALA A 442 16.58 -8.46 -9.78
CA ALA A 442 17.20 -7.33 -10.48
C ALA A 442 16.71 -7.09 -11.94
N ASN A 443 15.91 -7.99 -12.53
CA ASN A 443 15.57 -7.90 -13.95
C ASN A 443 14.31 -7.08 -14.29
N LEU A 444 13.46 -6.68 -13.34
CA LEU A 444 12.22 -5.93 -13.66
C LEU A 444 12.43 -4.42 -13.81
N GLU A 445 13.31 -3.81 -13.00
CA GLU A 445 13.61 -2.37 -13.08
C GLU A 445 14.40 -2.04 -14.36
N ILE A 446 15.33 -2.91 -14.76
CA ILE A 446 16.13 -2.76 -15.99
C ILE A 446 15.25 -2.91 -17.24
N ILE A 447 14.33 -3.88 -17.27
CA ILE A 447 13.38 -4.06 -18.38
C ILE A 447 12.40 -2.89 -18.45
N SER A 448 11.91 -2.38 -17.31
CA SER A 448 11.06 -1.17 -17.26
C SER A 448 11.78 0.06 -17.85
N LEU A 449 13.06 0.27 -17.49
CA LEU A 449 13.89 1.38 -17.99
C LEU A 449 14.22 1.27 -19.50
N ILE A 450 14.52 0.07 -20.00
CA ILE A 450 14.84 -0.16 -21.42
C ILE A 450 13.58 -0.02 -22.30
N THR A 451 12.44 -0.53 -21.83
CA THR A 451 11.15 -0.41 -22.54
C THR A 451 10.69 1.04 -22.60
N LYS A 452 10.80 1.78 -21.48
CA LYS A 452 10.47 3.22 -21.40
C LYS A 452 11.32 4.06 -22.38
N ARG A 453 12.60 3.70 -22.63
CA ARG A 453 13.48 4.40 -23.59
C ARG A 453 13.15 4.18 -25.07
N ARG A 454 12.65 3.01 -25.48
CA ARG A 454 12.37 2.70 -26.90
C ARG A 454 10.94 3.03 -27.33
N ILE A 455 9.93 2.88 -26.46
CA ILE A 455 8.55 3.37 -26.73
C ILE A 455 8.58 4.89 -26.94
N TRP A 456 9.37 5.61 -26.15
CA TRP A 456 9.58 7.05 -26.29
C TRP A 456 10.25 7.44 -27.63
N LYS A 457 11.17 6.61 -28.16
CA LYS A 457 11.77 6.82 -29.50
C LYS A 457 10.79 6.53 -30.65
N ARG A 458 9.88 5.57 -30.49
CA ARG A 458 8.88 5.21 -31.53
C ARG A 458 7.73 6.23 -31.58
N TRP A 459 7.35 6.80 -30.42
CA TRP A 459 6.35 7.87 -30.33
C TRP A 459 6.81 9.14 -31.05
N LEU A 460 8.12 9.45 -31.02
CA LEU A 460 8.72 10.55 -31.79
C LEU A 460 8.79 10.28 -33.31
N SER A 461 8.76 9.02 -33.75
CA SER A 461 8.81 8.67 -35.18
C SER A 461 7.42 8.52 -35.84
N GLY A 462 6.33 8.60 -35.07
CA GLY A 462 4.96 8.34 -35.53
C GLY A 462 4.12 9.57 -35.90
N THR A 463 4.61 10.79 -35.63
CA THR A 463 3.90 12.03 -35.96
C THR A 463 4.53 12.69 -37.19
N ASN A 464 4.13 12.23 -38.38
CA ASN A 464 4.19 13.02 -39.60
C ASN A 464 2.74 13.31 -40.03
N MET A 465 2.18 14.42 -39.55
CA MET A 465 1.06 15.08 -40.19
C MET A 465 1.52 16.48 -40.59
N SER A 466 1.48 16.71 -41.90
CA SER A 466 1.86 17.95 -42.57
C SER A 466 0.93 19.10 -42.20
N LEU A 467 1.52 20.24 -41.83
CA LEU A 467 0.99 21.57 -42.15
C LEU A 467 2.19 22.52 -42.21
N GLY A 468 2.39 23.10 -43.40
CA GLY A 468 3.53 23.96 -43.72
C GLY A 468 3.36 25.40 -43.22
N GLY A 469 4.50 26.04 -42.96
CA GLY A 469 4.66 27.47 -42.66
C GLY A 469 6.08 27.75 -42.12
N PRO A 470 6.74 28.87 -42.48
CA PRO A 470 8.15 28.84 -42.85
C PRO A 470 9.14 28.96 -41.69
N SER A 471 10.30 28.35 -41.97
CA SER A 471 11.58 28.37 -41.29
C SER A 471 12.08 29.76 -40.88
N VAL A 472 12.51 29.87 -39.62
CA VAL A 472 13.62 30.76 -39.20
C VAL A 472 14.66 29.90 -38.50
N ALA A 473 15.89 30.03 -38.97
CA ALA A 473 17.04 29.23 -38.58
C ALA A 473 17.68 29.66 -37.25
N SER A 474 18.37 28.69 -36.64
CA SER A 474 19.64 28.83 -35.91
C SER A 474 19.65 29.58 -34.56
N GLY A 475 19.87 28.83 -33.49
CA GLY A 475 20.43 29.33 -32.23
C GLY A 475 20.66 28.20 -31.23
N GLY A 476 21.90 27.72 -31.13
CA GLY A 476 22.30 26.70 -30.16
C GLY A 476 22.12 27.17 -28.72
N GLY A 477 21.34 26.43 -27.96
CA GLY A 477 21.18 26.58 -26.52
C GLY A 477 20.50 25.33 -25.98
N THR A 478 21.08 24.72 -24.95
CA THR A 478 20.46 23.66 -24.17
C THR A 478 19.11 24.15 -23.64
N ALA A 479 18.03 23.82 -24.36
CA ALA A 479 16.68 24.14 -23.95
C ALA A 479 16.41 23.45 -22.61
N ARG A 480 16.42 24.24 -21.52
CA ARG A 480 15.87 23.84 -20.21
C ARG A 480 14.46 23.33 -20.47
N ARG A 481 14.20 22.04 -20.22
CA ARG A 481 12.83 21.51 -20.25
C ARG A 481 12.00 22.31 -19.24
N ALA A 482 11.06 23.09 -19.75
CA ALA A 482 10.06 23.75 -18.92
C ALA A 482 9.24 22.68 -18.18
N PHE A 483 8.97 22.88 -16.89
CA PHE A 483 8.06 22.01 -16.15
C PHE A 483 6.64 22.23 -16.66
N GLU A 484 6.00 21.17 -17.15
CA GLU A 484 4.62 21.21 -17.63
C GLU A 484 3.67 20.91 -16.47
N PHE A 485 3.20 21.96 -15.81
CA PHE A 485 2.22 21.84 -14.73
C PHE A 485 0.89 21.34 -15.27
N GLY A 486 0.24 20.46 -14.51
CA GLY A 486 -1.04 19.87 -14.88
C GLY A 486 -2.20 20.87 -14.76
N ARG A 487 -3.43 20.36 -14.95
CA ARG A 487 -4.64 21.17 -14.90
C ARG A 487 -4.81 21.86 -13.52
N THR A 488 -5.17 23.14 -13.55
CA THR A 488 -5.56 23.92 -12.37
C THR A 488 -7.08 23.93 -12.22
N TYR A 489 -7.56 23.67 -11.01
CA TYR A 489 -8.97 23.69 -10.64
C TYR A 489 -9.24 24.91 -9.76
N VAL A 490 -10.31 25.64 -10.06
CA VAL A 490 -10.65 26.88 -9.34
C VAL A 490 -12.03 26.72 -8.71
N VAL A 491 -12.08 26.84 -7.38
CA VAL A 491 -13.33 26.95 -6.64
C VAL A 491 -13.61 28.43 -6.45
N LYS A 492 -14.72 28.90 -7.02
CA LYS A 492 -15.12 30.30 -6.92
C LYS A 492 -15.65 30.61 -5.51
N PRO A 493 -15.41 31.83 -4.99
CA PRO A 493 -16.02 32.24 -3.73
C PRO A 493 -17.55 32.28 -3.89
N LYS A 494 -18.26 31.81 -2.87
CA LYS A 494 -19.73 31.83 -2.78
C LYS A 494 -20.26 33.19 -2.29
N GLY A 495 -19.44 33.92 -1.55
CA GLY A 495 -19.71 35.27 -1.03
C GLY A 495 -18.80 36.33 -1.65
N LYS A 496 -18.66 37.47 -0.97
CA LYS A 496 -17.73 38.53 -1.39
C LYS A 496 -16.30 37.98 -1.39
N HIS A 497 -15.62 38.05 -2.53
CA HIS A 497 -14.23 37.62 -2.67
C HIS A 497 -13.33 38.53 -1.83
N GLN A 498 -12.69 37.96 -0.80
CA GLN A 498 -11.81 38.69 0.12
C GLN A 498 -10.42 38.07 0.20
N ALA A 499 -10.29 36.78 -0.10
CA ALA A 499 -9.01 36.10 -0.12
C ALA A 499 -8.93 35.07 -1.26
N THR A 500 -7.72 34.85 -1.75
CA THR A 500 -7.38 33.77 -2.68
C THR A 500 -6.32 32.88 -2.04
N ILE A 501 -6.59 31.57 -2.01
CA ILE A 501 -5.68 30.57 -1.46
C ILE A 501 -5.28 29.58 -2.54
N VAL A 502 -3.98 29.43 -2.77
CA VAL A 502 -3.44 28.31 -3.55
C VAL A 502 -3.28 27.12 -2.63
N TRP A 503 -3.98 26.01 -2.92
CA TRP A 503 -3.89 24.78 -2.12
C TRP A 503 -3.14 23.69 -2.89
N LEU A 504 -2.01 23.26 -2.35
CA LEU A 504 -1.09 22.32 -2.96
C LEU A 504 -1.34 20.90 -2.41
N HIS A 505 -1.58 19.96 -3.32
CA HIS A 505 -1.85 18.56 -2.99
C HIS A 505 -0.59 17.79 -2.55
N GLY A 506 -0.76 16.61 -1.95
CA GLY A 506 0.33 15.72 -1.57
C GLY A 506 0.98 14.98 -2.75
N LEU A 507 2.10 14.30 -2.51
CA LEU A 507 2.82 13.55 -3.55
C LEU A 507 1.93 12.48 -4.22
N GLY A 508 1.82 12.53 -5.54
CA GLY A 508 1.03 11.58 -6.34
C GLY A 508 -0.47 11.88 -6.43
N ASP A 509 -0.93 12.94 -5.79
CA ASP A 509 -2.32 13.43 -5.90
C ASP A 509 -2.47 14.45 -7.05
N ASN A 510 -3.61 15.14 -7.15
CA ASN A 510 -3.87 16.19 -8.12
C ASN A 510 -4.80 17.28 -7.55
N GLY A 511 -4.94 18.39 -8.29
CA GLY A 511 -5.75 19.53 -7.85
C GLY A 511 -7.26 19.25 -7.78
N ALA A 512 -7.78 18.25 -8.49
CA ALA A 512 -9.21 17.95 -8.51
C ALA A 512 -9.67 17.43 -7.15
N SER A 513 -8.91 16.51 -6.55
CA SER A 513 -9.20 15.87 -5.25
C SER A 513 -9.46 16.93 -4.16
N TRP A 514 -8.60 17.95 -4.09
CA TRP A 514 -8.70 19.01 -3.09
C TRP A 514 -9.77 20.03 -3.42
N SER A 515 -10.00 20.35 -4.71
CA SER A 515 -11.03 21.31 -5.10
C SER A 515 -12.43 20.89 -4.62
N GLN A 516 -12.74 19.59 -4.65
CA GLN A 516 -14.01 19.04 -4.18
C GLN A 516 -14.18 19.21 -2.67
N ILE A 517 -13.12 18.96 -1.89
CA ILE A 517 -13.14 19.12 -0.43
C ILE A 517 -13.29 20.60 -0.07
N LEU A 518 -12.47 21.46 -0.68
CA LEU A 518 -12.43 22.90 -0.39
C LEU A 518 -13.73 23.61 -0.77
N GLU A 519 -14.45 23.12 -1.78
CA GLU A 519 -15.78 23.62 -2.15
C GLU A 519 -16.85 23.41 -1.06
N THR A 520 -16.66 22.41 -0.19
CA THR A 520 -17.60 22.11 0.91
C THR A 520 -17.34 22.93 2.17
N LEU A 521 -16.20 23.63 2.26
CA LEU A 521 -15.82 24.34 3.48
C LEU A 521 -16.70 25.58 3.73
N PRO A 522 -16.96 25.93 5.00
CA PRO A 522 -17.75 27.10 5.39
C PRO A 522 -16.91 28.39 5.30
N LEU A 523 -16.28 28.62 4.15
CA LEU A 523 -15.41 29.78 3.86
C LEU A 523 -15.86 30.45 2.55
N PRO A 524 -17.05 31.07 2.52
CA PRO A 524 -17.66 31.56 1.28
C PRO A 524 -16.87 32.69 0.63
N ASN A 525 -16.04 33.42 1.39
CA ASN A 525 -15.27 34.58 0.92
C ASN A 525 -13.93 34.22 0.26
N ILE A 526 -13.60 32.92 0.21
CA ILE A 526 -12.32 32.43 -0.31
C ILE A 526 -12.48 31.87 -1.71
N LYS A 527 -11.62 32.33 -2.63
CA LYS A 527 -11.33 31.65 -3.90
C LYS A 527 -10.23 30.62 -3.67
N TRP A 528 -10.46 29.36 -4.06
CA TRP A 528 -9.42 28.33 -3.99
C TRP A 528 -8.85 28.05 -5.37
N ILE A 529 -7.52 28.02 -5.47
CA ILE A 529 -6.80 27.61 -6.67
C ILE A 529 -6.04 26.32 -6.33
N CYS A 530 -6.43 25.22 -6.98
CA CYS A 530 -5.86 23.90 -6.75
C CYS A 530 -5.10 23.46 -8.02
N PRO A 531 -3.83 23.83 -8.19
CA PRO A 531 -3.02 23.39 -9.31
C PRO A 531 -2.68 21.91 -9.20
N THR A 532 -2.32 21.29 -10.33
CA THR A 532 -1.77 19.93 -10.35
C THR A 532 -0.28 20.00 -10.65
N ALA A 533 0.52 19.37 -9.80
CA ALA A 533 1.97 19.32 -9.97
C ALA A 533 2.37 18.60 -11.27
N PRO A 534 3.52 18.93 -11.89
CA PRO A 534 3.98 18.24 -13.08
C PRO A 534 4.34 16.78 -12.74
N ALA A 535 4.12 15.89 -13.70
CA ALA A 535 4.61 14.52 -13.61
C ALA A 535 6.13 14.52 -13.77
N ARG A 536 6.86 14.25 -12.68
CA ARG A 536 8.34 14.22 -12.68
C ARG A 536 8.88 12.99 -11.95
N PRO A 537 10.04 12.45 -12.35
CA PRO A 537 10.74 11.39 -11.61
C PRO A 537 10.96 11.77 -10.14
N ILE A 538 10.73 10.82 -9.23
CA ILE A 538 10.99 10.99 -7.79
C ILE A 538 12.04 10.00 -7.32
N SER A 539 13.17 10.53 -6.87
CA SER A 539 14.35 9.80 -6.40
C SER A 539 14.04 8.87 -5.21
N LEU A 540 13.20 9.31 -4.26
CA LEU A 540 12.70 8.51 -3.12
C LEU A 540 11.95 7.26 -3.61
N PHE A 541 11.38 7.34 -4.81
CA PHE A 541 10.70 6.24 -5.48
C PHE A 541 11.57 5.58 -6.55
N GLY A 542 12.89 5.77 -6.52
CA GLY A 542 13.82 5.20 -7.50
C GLY A 542 13.74 5.83 -8.90
N GLY A 543 13.32 7.10 -8.99
CA GLY A 543 13.11 7.81 -10.26
C GLY A 543 11.73 7.61 -10.88
N PHE A 544 10.76 7.08 -10.13
CA PHE A 544 9.40 6.87 -10.61
C PHE A 544 8.65 8.19 -10.85
N PRO A 545 8.05 8.43 -12.05
CA PRO A 545 7.32 9.66 -12.31
C PRO A 545 6.03 9.74 -11.51
N SER A 546 5.88 10.79 -10.72
CA SER A 546 4.69 11.09 -9.94
C SER A 546 4.36 12.58 -10.05
N ASN A 547 3.11 12.96 -9.80
CA ASN A 547 2.76 14.36 -9.66
C ASN A 547 3.43 14.89 -8.39
N ALA A 548 4.46 15.72 -8.58
CA ALA A 548 5.29 16.20 -7.49
C ALA A 548 5.74 17.63 -7.72
N TRP A 549 5.79 18.39 -6.62
CA TRP A 549 6.20 19.79 -6.64
C TRP A 549 7.72 19.94 -6.76
N PHE A 550 8.48 18.96 -6.28
CA PHE A 550 9.94 18.89 -6.33
C PHE A 550 10.39 17.45 -6.14
N ASP A 551 11.62 17.13 -6.51
CA ASP A 551 12.20 15.81 -6.27
C ASP A 551 12.59 15.63 -4.79
N VAL A 552 12.32 14.46 -4.23
CA VAL A 552 12.69 14.09 -2.86
C VAL A 552 13.63 12.91 -2.98
N HIS A 553 14.87 13.02 -2.50
CA HIS A 553 15.87 11.95 -2.57
C HIS A 553 15.71 10.94 -1.43
N ASP A 554 15.60 11.45 -0.21
CA ASP A 554 15.20 10.71 0.97
C ASP A 554 14.43 11.66 1.91
N LEU A 555 13.73 11.09 2.90
CA LEU A 555 13.08 11.87 3.96
C LEU A 555 14.02 12.05 5.16
N ARG A 556 15.36 12.00 4.96
CA ARG A 556 16.31 12.20 6.06
C ARG A 556 16.51 13.68 6.29
N GLU A 557 16.80 14.01 7.54
CA GLU A 557 17.02 15.39 8.00
C GLU A 557 18.25 16.06 7.34
N ASP A 558 19.17 15.25 6.81
CA ASP A 558 20.41 15.67 6.16
C ASP A 558 20.42 15.50 4.64
N GLY A 559 19.31 15.06 4.04
CA GLY A 559 19.19 14.86 2.60
C GLY A 559 19.31 16.16 1.78
N PRO A 560 19.72 16.08 0.52
CA PRO A 560 19.78 17.24 -0.38
C PRO A 560 18.38 17.69 -0.80
N ASP A 561 18.15 19.01 -0.77
CA ASP A 561 16.94 19.67 -1.23
C ASP A 561 16.94 19.89 -2.76
N ASP A 562 15.85 19.54 -3.47
CA ASP A 562 15.66 19.89 -4.90
C ASP A 562 15.25 21.36 -5.06
N MET A 563 16.24 22.24 -4.92
CA MET A 563 16.08 23.70 -5.04
C MET A 563 15.50 24.11 -6.39
N HIS A 564 15.88 23.43 -7.48
CA HIS A 564 15.42 23.76 -8.82
C HIS A 564 13.92 23.46 -8.99
N GLY A 565 13.48 22.29 -8.51
CA GLY A 565 12.07 21.93 -8.52
C GLY A 565 11.21 22.82 -7.62
N MET A 566 11.73 23.17 -6.43
CA MET A 566 11.05 24.05 -5.49
C MET A 566 10.89 25.48 -6.03
N ASP A 567 11.95 26.06 -6.61
CA ASP A 567 11.88 27.38 -7.25
C ASP A 567 10.90 27.40 -8.42
N ALA A 568 10.93 26.38 -9.29
CA ALA A 568 9.99 26.30 -10.41
C ALA A 568 8.53 26.24 -9.94
N THR A 569 8.25 25.50 -8.88
CA THR A 569 6.90 25.46 -8.30
C THR A 569 6.52 26.77 -7.63
N ALA A 570 7.44 27.41 -6.90
CA ALA A 570 7.18 28.71 -6.30
C ALA A 570 6.89 29.79 -7.36
N VAL A 571 7.61 29.80 -8.48
CA VAL A 571 7.33 30.67 -9.63
C VAL A 571 5.94 30.38 -10.21
N HIS A 572 5.57 29.11 -10.36
CA HIS A 572 4.24 28.74 -10.86
C HIS A 572 3.13 29.24 -9.94
N VAL A 573 3.28 29.07 -8.62
CA VAL A 573 2.33 29.57 -7.61
C VAL A 573 2.23 31.10 -7.66
N ALA A 574 3.36 31.80 -7.76
CA ALA A 574 3.38 33.26 -7.91
C ALA A 574 2.66 33.72 -9.18
N ASN A 575 2.83 33.02 -10.31
CA ASN A 575 2.13 33.32 -11.55
C ASN A 575 0.61 33.14 -11.43
N LEU A 576 0.14 32.08 -10.76
CA LEU A 576 -1.29 31.88 -10.50
C LEU A 576 -1.91 33.04 -9.70
N LEU A 577 -1.13 33.56 -8.75
CA LEU A 577 -1.55 34.65 -7.86
C LEU A 577 -1.36 36.04 -8.48
N SER A 578 -0.54 36.18 -9.53
CA SER A 578 -0.22 37.48 -10.15
C SER A 578 -1.43 38.20 -10.77
N THR A 579 -2.52 37.47 -11.01
CA THR A 579 -3.76 38.01 -11.59
C THR A 579 -4.77 38.48 -10.54
N GLU A 580 -4.48 38.27 -9.25
CA GLU A 580 -5.38 38.67 -8.17
C GLU A 580 -5.31 40.19 -7.92
N PRO A 581 -6.45 40.85 -7.66
CA PRO A 581 -6.48 42.27 -7.29
C PRO A 581 -5.68 42.58 -6.02
N ALA A 582 -5.15 43.80 -5.91
CA ALA A 582 -4.27 44.20 -4.80
C ALA A 582 -4.96 44.23 -3.43
N ASP A 583 -6.30 44.34 -3.39
CA ASP A 583 -7.11 44.30 -2.17
C ASP A 583 -7.44 42.88 -1.69
N ILE A 584 -7.17 41.86 -2.50
CA ILE A 584 -7.38 40.45 -2.16
C ILE A 584 -6.21 39.93 -1.34
N LYS A 585 -6.52 39.34 -0.18
CA LYS A 585 -5.51 38.69 0.67
C LYS A 585 -5.07 37.38 0.02
N ILE A 586 -3.76 37.13 0.00
CA ILE A 586 -3.17 35.96 -0.67
C ILE A 586 -2.64 34.99 0.37
N ALA A 587 -2.99 33.71 0.27
CA ALA A 587 -2.42 32.67 1.12
C ALA A 587 -2.00 31.45 0.30
N VAL A 588 -1.11 30.64 0.88
CA VAL A 588 -0.71 29.34 0.31
C VAL A 588 -0.86 28.26 1.37
N GLY A 589 -1.57 27.20 1.01
CA GLY A 589 -1.82 26.05 1.87
C GLY A 589 -1.40 24.75 1.19
N GLY A 590 -1.30 23.67 1.95
CA GLY A 590 -1.14 22.36 1.35
C GLY A 590 -1.11 21.21 2.34
N PHE A 591 -1.13 20.01 1.79
CA PHE A 591 -1.04 18.74 2.52
C PHE A 591 0.21 17.97 2.08
N SER A 592 0.90 17.32 3.03
CA SER A 592 2.08 16.50 2.77
C SER A 592 3.17 17.29 2.02
N MET A 593 3.62 16.81 0.85
CA MET A 593 4.56 17.55 -0.01
C MET A 593 4.07 18.97 -0.36
N GLY A 594 2.76 19.19 -0.49
CA GLY A 594 2.20 20.52 -0.73
C GLY A 594 2.39 21.46 0.47
N ALA A 595 2.37 20.94 1.70
CA ALA A 595 2.70 21.70 2.91
C ALA A 595 4.19 22.08 2.95
N ALA A 596 5.08 21.19 2.49
CA ALA A 596 6.49 21.53 2.35
C ALA A 596 6.71 22.66 1.33
N THR A 597 5.99 22.63 0.21
CA THR A 597 6.04 23.70 -0.79
C THR A 597 5.44 25.01 -0.28
N SER A 598 4.35 25.00 0.50
CA SER A 598 3.76 26.21 1.08
C SER A 598 4.72 26.89 2.07
N LEU A 599 5.43 26.09 2.87
CA LEU A 599 6.49 26.57 3.75
C LEU A 599 7.69 27.12 2.98
N TYR A 600 8.13 26.46 1.92
CA TYR A 600 9.21 26.98 1.06
C TYR A 600 8.85 28.35 0.49
N TYR A 601 7.62 28.50 -0.02
CA TYR A 601 7.09 29.75 -0.55
C TYR A 601 7.12 30.87 0.49
N ALA A 602 6.82 30.56 1.75
CA ALA A 602 6.96 31.50 2.87
C ALA A 602 8.41 32.00 3.03
N THR A 603 9.39 31.10 2.90
CA THR A 603 10.81 31.50 2.99
C THR A 603 11.22 32.43 1.85
N CYS A 604 10.71 32.21 0.64
CA CYS A 604 10.97 33.08 -0.53
C CYS A 604 10.33 34.45 -0.38
N PHE A 605 9.11 34.51 0.16
CA PHE A 605 8.43 35.77 0.47
C PHE A 605 9.23 36.61 1.47
N ILE A 606 9.77 35.98 2.51
CA ILE A 606 10.53 36.66 3.56
C ILE A 606 11.86 37.19 3.04
N SER A 607 12.61 36.37 2.30
CA SER A 607 13.90 36.78 1.73
C SER A 607 13.77 37.69 0.51
N ARG A 608 12.56 37.84 -0.05
CA ARG A 608 12.30 38.46 -1.36
C ARG A 608 13.13 37.87 -2.50
N LYS A 609 13.55 36.62 -2.35
CA LYS A 609 14.36 35.88 -3.32
C LYS A 609 13.97 34.41 -3.39
N TYR A 610 13.97 33.87 -4.61
CA TYR A 610 14.00 32.45 -4.86
C TYR A 610 15.32 31.83 -4.39
N GLY A 611 15.36 30.50 -4.27
CA GLY A 611 16.55 29.76 -3.89
C GLY A 611 17.76 29.98 -4.81
N ASN A 612 17.50 30.17 -6.10
CA ASN A 612 18.50 30.51 -7.11
C ASN A 612 18.94 32.00 -7.08
N GLY A 613 18.43 32.81 -6.16
CA GLY A 613 18.77 34.23 -5.99
C GLY A 613 17.94 35.22 -6.82
N ASN A 614 17.05 34.73 -7.70
CA ASN A 614 16.17 35.60 -8.48
C ASN A 614 15.17 36.35 -7.58
N PRO A 615 14.75 37.58 -7.93
CA PRO A 615 13.80 38.35 -7.13
C PRO A 615 12.43 37.69 -6.99
N PHE A 616 11.84 37.74 -5.80
CA PHE A 616 10.49 37.27 -5.49
C PHE A 616 9.57 38.45 -5.14
N SER A 617 8.52 38.67 -5.95
CA SER A 617 7.66 39.86 -5.86
C SER A 617 6.26 39.60 -5.30
N ALA A 618 5.82 38.34 -5.17
CA ALA A 618 4.48 38.05 -4.68
C ALA A 618 4.28 38.46 -3.22
N ASN A 619 3.04 38.79 -2.86
CA ASN A 619 2.65 39.10 -1.48
C ASN A 619 2.04 37.86 -0.81
N LEU A 620 2.12 37.77 0.52
CA LEU A 620 1.62 36.64 1.29
C LEU A 620 1.07 37.09 2.63
N SER A 621 -0.16 36.69 2.93
CA SER A 621 -0.92 37.06 4.13
C SER A 621 -1.04 35.91 5.13
N ALA A 622 -0.99 34.65 4.70
CA ALA A 622 -1.03 33.48 5.57
C ALA A 622 -0.46 32.23 4.91
N VAL A 623 -0.02 31.26 5.74
CA VAL A 623 0.45 29.95 5.28
C VAL A 623 -0.17 28.83 6.11
N VAL A 624 -0.60 27.76 5.45
CA VAL A 624 -1.11 26.55 6.09
C VAL A 624 -0.31 25.33 5.63
N GLY A 625 0.03 24.44 6.56
CA GLY A 625 0.67 23.16 6.26
C GLY A 625 0.07 22.03 7.08
N LEU A 626 -0.43 20.99 6.41
CA LEU A 626 -0.95 19.78 7.04
C LEU A 626 -0.01 18.61 6.75
N SER A 627 0.38 17.84 7.77
CA SER A 627 1.26 16.66 7.64
C SER A 627 2.54 16.91 6.83
N GLY A 628 3.16 18.07 7.02
CA GLY A 628 4.29 18.55 6.22
C GLY A 628 5.63 18.60 6.95
N TRP A 629 6.65 19.11 6.26
CA TRP A 629 7.96 19.44 6.83
C TRP A 629 8.49 20.73 6.20
N LEU A 630 9.41 21.42 6.86
CA LEU A 630 10.09 22.61 6.35
C LEU A 630 11.32 22.21 5.52
N PRO A 631 11.30 22.38 4.19
CA PRO A 631 12.50 22.20 3.37
C PRO A 631 13.48 23.34 3.59
N CYS A 632 14.76 23.10 3.30
CA CYS A 632 15.83 24.11 3.37
C CYS A 632 16.04 24.76 4.74
N GLY A 633 15.57 24.13 5.83
CA GLY A 633 15.62 24.68 7.18
C GLY A 633 17.04 25.08 7.65
N LYS A 634 18.08 24.42 7.13
CA LYS A 634 19.50 24.76 7.42
C LYS A 634 19.87 26.17 6.98
N SER A 635 19.40 26.58 5.80
CA SER A 635 19.67 27.90 5.19
C SER A 635 18.71 29.01 5.64
N LEU A 636 17.72 28.68 6.47
CA LEU A 636 16.68 29.64 6.85
C LEU A 636 17.24 30.84 7.62
N SER A 637 18.22 30.61 8.50
CA SER A 637 18.85 31.67 9.29
C SER A 637 19.56 32.69 8.38
N ASP A 638 20.21 32.23 7.31
CA ASP A 638 20.86 33.11 6.33
C ASP A 638 19.84 33.95 5.54
N LYS A 639 18.66 33.38 5.26
CA LYS A 639 17.57 34.07 4.55
C LYS A 639 16.91 35.19 5.36
N ILE A 640 17.08 35.21 6.70
CA ILE A 640 16.44 36.16 7.62
C ILE A 640 17.46 37.20 8.15
N ALA A 641 18.68 37.21 7.61
CA ALA A 641 19.78 38.05 8.11
C ALA A 641 19.55 39.57 8.04
N THR A 642 18.58 40.04 7.25
CA THR A 642 18.25 41.48 7.12
C THR A 642 17.07 41.85 8.02
N ASP A 643 17.11 43.04 8.64
CA ASP A 643 16.03 43.53 9.52
C ASP A 643 14.64 43.53 8.86
N GLU A 644 14.56 43.84 7.56
CA GLU A 644 13.30 43.80 6.82
C GLU A 644 12.75 42.38 6.66
N ALA A 645 13.62 41.39 6.42
CA ALA A 645 13.23 39.98 6.36
C ALA A 645 12.79 39.48 7.74
N ALA A 646 13.49 39.87 8.80
CA ALA A 646 13.10 39.55 10.17
C ALA A 646 11.72 40.13 10.53
N SER A 647 11.43 41.37 10.11
CA SER A 647 10.11 42.00 10.30
C SER A 647 8.99 41.25 9.54
N ARG A 648 9.24 40.85 8.29
CA ARG A 648 8.29 40.02 7.51
C ARG A 648 8.07 38.64 8.15
N ALA A 649 9.13 37.99 8.61
CA ALA A 649 9.04 36.70 9.29
C ALA A 649 8.24 36.79 10.59
N ALA A 650 8.46 37.85 11.36
CA ALA A 650 7.77 38.06 12.63
C ALA A 650 6.26 38.30 12.47
N SER A 651 5.82 38.83 11.31
CA SER A 651 4.43 39.21 11.06
C SER A 651 3.63 38.21 10.22
N LEU A 652 4.26 37.20 9.59
CA LEU A 652 3.58 36.23 8.75
C LEU A 652 2.92 35.11 9.59
N PRO A 653 1.58 34.99 9.61
CA PRO A 653 0.91 33.89 10.32
C PRO A 653 1.09 32.55 9.59
N ILE A 654 1.51 31.53 10.34
CA ILE A 654 1.69 30.16 9.85
C ILE A 654 0.93 29.17 10.74
N LEU A 655 0.06 28.36 10.15
CA LEU A 655 -0.56 27.21 10.81
C LEU A 655 0.09 25.91 10.33
N LEU A 656 0.51 25.10 11.29
CA LEU A 656 1.00 23.75 11.07
C LEU A 656 0.14 22.76 11.87
N CYS A 657 -0.38 21.75 11.20
CA CYS A 657 -1.17 20.67 11.80
C CYS A 657 -0.50 19.33 11.50
N HIS A 658 -0.43 18.44 12.51
CA HIS A 658 0.20 17.13 12.33
C HIS A 658 -0.42 16.05 13.22
N GLY A 659 -0.66 14.88 12.65
CA GLY A 659 -1.13 13.71 13.39
C GLY A 659 -0.02 13.00 14.15
N THR A 660 -0.26 12.56 15.39
CA THR A 660 0.75 11.85 16.20
C THR A 660 1.01 10.42 15.71
N ALA A 661 0.14 9.88 14.85
CA ALA A 661 0.27 8.55 14.26
C ALA A 661 0.56 8.60 12.75
N ASP A 662 1.03 9.73 12.22
CA ASP A 662 1.43 9.88 10.81
C ASP A 662 2.68 9.02 10.51
N ASP A 663 2.49 8.00 9.68
CA ASP A 663 3.50 7.01 9.31
C ASP A 663 4.18 7.30 7.97
N VAL A 664 3.75 8.34 7.24
CA VAL A 664 4.34 8.76 5.96
C VAL A 664 5.29 9.94 6.17
N VAL A 665 4.82 10.98 6.85
CA VAL A 665 5.63 12.11 7.30
C VAL A 665 5.61 12.07 8.82
N PRO A 666 6.64 11.50 9.48
CA PRO A 666 6.64 11.31 10.92
C PRO A 666 6.32 12.60 11.67
N PHE A 667 5.46 12.53 12.69
CA PHE A 667 5.04 13.68 13.53
C PHE A 667 6.20 14.60 13.94
N LYS A 668 7.36 14.00 14.26
CA LYS A 668 8.59 14.70 14.65
C LYS A 668 9.07 15.72 13.60
N PHE A 669 8.77 15.52 12.32
CA PHE A 669 9.15 16.46 11.26
C PHE A 669 8.32 17.74 11.32
N GLY A 670 7.01 17.63 11.52
CA GLY A 670 6.16 18.80 11.74
C GLY A 670 6.58 19.57 12.99
N GLU A 671 6.82 18.86 14.10
CA GLU A 671 7.27 19.45 15.37
C GLU A 671 8.60 20.21 15.21
N LYS A 672 9.60 19.58 14.59
CA LYS A 672 10.89 20.23 14.30
C LYS A 672 10.76 21.43 13.37
N SER A 673 9.86 21.34 12.38
CA SER A 673 9.62 22.45 11.44
C SER A 673 9.09 23.67 12.17
N ALA A 674 8.12 23.48 13.07
CA ALA A 674 7.59 24.55 13.91
C ALA A 674 8.69 25.15 14.81
N GLN A 675 9.48 24.30 15.49
CA GLN A 675 10.61 24.76 16.33
C GLN A 675 11.64 25.55 15.52
N LYS A 676 11.97 25.11 14.30
CA LYS A 676 12.94 25.78 13.43
C LYS A 676 12.43 27.13 12.94
N LEU A 677 11.16 27.24 12.59
CA LEU A 677 10.54 28.53 12.24
C LEU A 677 10.59 29.50 13.43
N THR A 678 10.14 29.07 14.61
CA THR A 678 10.12 29.92 15.81
C THR A 678 11.52 30.39 16.20
N SER A 679 12.50 29.47 16.23
CA SER A 679 13.89 29.81 16.56
C SER A 679 14.58 30.69 15.52
N SER A 680 14.05 30.75 14.29
CA SER A 680 14.59 31.60 13.21
C SER A 680 13.88 32.95 13.11
N GLY A 681 12.95 33.28 14.02
CA GLY A 681 12.36 34.61 14.13
C GLY A 681 10.89 34.73 13.68
N PHE A 682 10.24 33.64 13.29
CA PHE A 682 8.80 33.64 13.02
C PHE A 682 8.03 33.67 14.35
N ARG A 683 7.30 34.76 14.62
CA ARG A 683 6.62 34.96 15.91
C ARG A 683 5.17 34.49 15.92
N ASP A 684 4.52 34.38 14.76
CA ASP A 684 3.12 33.96 14.63
C ASP A 684 3.01 32.54 14.02
N VAL A 685 3.61 31.56 14.68
CA VAL A 685 3.56 30.14 14.30
C VAL A 685 2.65 29.38 15.25
N THR A 686 1.59 28.76 14.73
CA THR A 686 0.69 27.88 15.47
C THR A 686 0.96 26.43 15.06
N PHE A 687 1.34 25.57 16.01
CA PHE A 687 1.47 24.12 15.78
C PHE A 687 0.40 23.35 16.55
N LYS A 688 -0.45 22.60 15.84
CA LYS A 688 -1.50 21.75 16.41
C LYS A 688 -1.22 20.27 16.16
N SER A 689 -1.36 19.47 17.21
CA SER A 689 -1.21 18.02 17.14
C SER A 689 -2.55 17.31 17.31
N TYR A 690 -2.75 16.22 16.56
CA TYR A 690 -3.97 15.42 16.60
C TYR A 690 -3.66 13.98 16.99
N ASN A 691 -4.16 13.55 18.15
CA ASN A 691 -3.79 12.25 18.69
C ASN A 691 -4.40 11.09 17.86
N GLY A 692 -3.57 10.15 17.42
CA GLY A 692 -4.01 8.98 16.65
C GLY A 692 -4.35 9.26 15.18
N LEU A 693 -4.22 10.52 14.72
CA LEU A 693 -4.39 10.87 13.31
C LEU A 693 -3.19 10.35 12.50
N GLY A 694 -3.46 9.61 11.42
CA GLY A 694 -2.46 9.13 10.47
C GLY A 694 -2.23 10.12 9.32
N HIS A 695 -1.66 9.67 8.20
CA HIS A 695 -1.40 10.54 7.03
C HIS A 695 -2.65 10.82 6.17
N TYR A 696 -3.65 11.44 6.78
CA TYR A 696 -4.90 11.88 6.15
C TYR A 696 -5.51 12.99 7.01
N THR A 697 -6.50 13.72 6.49
CA THR A 697 -7.20 14.77 7.24
C THR A 697 -8.44 14.24 7.95
N ASN A 698 -8.80 14.86 9.08
CA ASN A 698 -10.05 14.58 9.79
C ASN A 698 -10.92 15.85 9.93
N PRO A 699 -12.21 15.73 10.27
CA PRO A 699 -13.09 16.89 10.37
C PRO A 699 -12.61 17.93 11.39
N GLN A 700 -12.09 17.50 12.54
CA GLN A 700 -11.60 18.41 13.59
C GLN A 700 -10.42 19.28 13.10
N GLU A 701 -9.47 18.68 12.40
CA GLU A 701 -8.32 19.38 11.82
C GLU A 701 -8.77 20.40 10.77
N ILE A 702 -9.73 20.02 9.92
CA ILE A 702 -10.27 20.90 8.88
C ILE A 702 -11.07 22.05 9.49
N ASP A 703 -11.86 21.81 10.54
CA ASP A 703 -12.57 22.86 11.28
C ASP A 703 -11.60 23.87 11.90
N ASP A 704 -10.51 23.37 12.48
CA ASP A 704 -9.45 24.19 13.03
C ASP A 704 -8.76 25.06 11.97
N VAL A 705 -8.48 24.50 10.78
CA VAL A 705 -7.97 25.26 9.63
C VAL A 705 -8.95 26.35 9.22
N CYS A 706 -10.25 26.03 9.14
CA CYS A 706 -11.27 27.00 8.74
C CYS A 706 -11.38 28.17 9.73
N ASN A 707 -11.44 27.84 11.02
CA ASN A 707 -11.49 28.82 12.09
C ASN A 707 -10.26 29.73 12.09
N TRP A 708 -9.08 29.15 11.90
CA TRP A 708 -7.82 29.87 11.86
C TRP A 708 -7.72 30.79 10.64
N LEU A 709 -8.08 30.31 9.45
CA LEU A 709 -8.06 31.11 8.22
C LEU A 709 -9.03 32.30 8.31
N ALA A 710 -10.26 32.08 8.77
CA ALA A 710 -11.25 33.14 8.93
C ALA A 710 -10.76 34.24 9.88
N SER A 711 -10.10 33.85 10.98
CA SER A 711 -9.51 34.77 11.96
C SER A 711 -8.32 35.53 11.39
N LYS A 712 -7.31 34.83 10.85
CA LYS A 712 -6.05 35.45 10.39
C LYS A 712 -6.22 36.29 9.13
N LEU A 713 -7.15 35.90 8.26
CA LEU A 713 -7.46 36.67 7.07
C LEU A 713 -8.55 37.70 7.30
N ASN A 714 -9.08 37.90 8.52
CA ASN A 714 -10.16 38.86 8.83
C ASN A 714 -11.27 38.81 7.76
N LEU A 715 -11.89 37.63 7.59
CA LEU A 715 -12.97 37.43 6.62
C LEU A 715 -14.31 37.80 7.27
N ASP A 716 -15.17 38.51 6.54
CA ASP A 716 -16.46 38.97 7.05
C ASP A 716 -17.57 37.91 6.81
N GLY A 717 -18.44 37.70 7.81
CA GLY A 717 -19.71 36.96 7.64
C GLY A 717 -19.66 35.46 7.93
N ARG A 718 -19.45 35.10 9.22
CA ARG A 718 -19.82 33.77 9.71
C ARG A 718 -21.33 33.56 9.68
#